data_AF-A0A9P5LAI1-F1
#
_entry.id   AF-A0A9P5LAI1-F1
#
_cell.length_a   1.000
_cell.length_b   1.000
_cell.length_c   1.000
_cell.angle_alpha   90.00
_cell.angle_beta   90.00
_cell.angle_gamma   90.00
#
_symmetry.space_group_name_H-M   'P 1'
#
loop_
_entity.id
_entity.type
_entity.pdbx_description
1 polymer ?
#
loop_
_entity_poly.entity_id
_entity_poly.type
_entity_poly.pdbx_seq_one_letter_code
_entity_poly.pdbx_strand_id
1 'polypeptide(L)'
;MRARLATQACEACRRRKVRCDAIPSQCSNCKALDLTCEYSARRKKRGPKPRTLSRLGAGDASSSEPVISPTPRSPDGLSEVGLRPVPLNEDLVFSPSSHPSQDFGNTPQTHQSPFGLSPLTTQESLRLTGAFGPDYGPTQVHQALSVALEATGLPLEETAYEYIDKFMLLNFPSLPMIHPYTLKKNLAVDPVKLPQIAVGMLYWYLYYLHLAICWLASRIGTSPTPTRARFSYEVAILQLSTIWDRRIDIASDLAAAAASIPFEALHANGEPMSPYKVTNLITPDLREWTHIGNAINRPEQLSLDGASMAKVPLDTGHYMVGSAGLFAPTIRHHRGRFYIICTNLVTFEEPFETQNFIVSTTDIWAGDWSDPVYIPFHGIDPSLFFDDDDRIYFQGCYTIDRTKQPSCTIKQFEIDPDTGKQLSEEREIWGGHAQYDTEGPHIYKIGKWYYLLVAEGGTFEHHMLCISRSENVWGPYEDFEGNPILTADGTDEYIQNTGHGELFQDGTGKWWAVALAVRNENEGEPLGKDTFVAPLGRESFLAPVDWPEGGWPTVLQPKMEFTASPIHSPSDQATNGTNKTTKLRSPPNVGNLHIRTPDLSKYRVTEDNAGQITLLTSRTNLSTPTGTSTFLGRRQLSLTSTATASLDITGLATGVQAGLALYKDHLRHVSLTYDFDKRTVSCRAVSFNGDKIFPSQLSVEDDAEQVGFRIISFPTKWIFFAKAARKDKWNIDHDWVEIGSIEAWELCAREMTGPMFGVFAHSSEDEAEAVAVYFPNFVG
;
A
#
# COMPACT_ATOMS: atom_id res chain seq x y z
N MET A 1 20.87 36.48 46.04
CA MET A 1 21.33 36.61 44.63
C MET A 1 22.09 35.34 44.25
N ARG A 2 21.79 34.70 43.12
CA ARG A 2 22.67 33.71 42.47
C ARG A 2 23.27 34.38 41.22
N ALA A 3 24.56 34.16 40.94
CA ALA A 3 25.24 34.80 39.83
C ALA A 3 24.82 34.21 38.47
N ARG A 4 24.79 35.03 37.42
CA ARG A 4 24.63 34.56 36.03
C ARG A 4 25.82 33.67 35.66
N LEU A 5 25.56 32.41 35.30
CA LEU A 5 26.54 31.58 34.59
C LEU A 5 26.78 32.18 33.19
N ALA A 6 28.05 32.37 32.83
CA ALA A 6 28.42 32.99 31.56
C ALA A 6 28.42 31.94 30.42
N THR A 7 27.50 32.05 29.47
CA THR A 7 27.32 31.10 28.36
C THR A 7 28.35 31.28 27.22
N GLN A 8 29.54 31.82 27.50
CA GLN A 8 30.56 32.14 26.50
C GLN A 8 31.87 31.39 26.73
N ALA A 9 32.23 30.51 25.79
CA ALA A 9 33.55 29.88 25.75
C ALA A 9 34.69 30.88 25.53
N CYS A 10 35.84 30.67 26.17
CA CYS A 10 37.05 31.48 26.01
C CYS A 10 37.62 31.40 24.58
N GLU A 11 38.42 32.39 24.17
CA GLU A 11 38.95 32.47 22.80
C GLU A 11 39.85 31.28 22.44
N ALA A 12 40.63 30.75 23.39
CA ALA A 12 41.51 29.60 23.18
C ALA A 12 40.73 28.29 22.91
N CYS A 13 39.69 28.00 23.71
CA CYS A 13 38.80 26.86 23.46
C CYS A 13 38.02 27.04 22.15
N ARG A 14 37.51 28.25 21.89
CA ARG A 14 36.76 28.59 20.67
C ARG A 14 37.60 28.43 19.40
N ARG A 15 38.86 28.90 19.41
CA ARG A 15 39.81 28.74 18.29
C ARG A 15 40.12 27.27 17.98
N ARG A 16 40.05 26.41 19.00
CA ARG A 16 40.28 24.96 18.92
C ARG A 16 39.00 24.11 18.78
N LYS A 17 37.81 24.75 18.70
CA LYS A 17 36.49 24.10 18.67
C LYS A 17 36.21 23.11 19.83
N VAL A 18 36.82 23.28 21.00
CA VAL A 18 36.60 22.40 22.17
C VAL A 18 35.63 23.01 23.19
N ARG A 19 34.91 22.16 23.94
CA ARG A 19 33.99 22.58 25.00
C ARG A 19 34.76 23.33 26.10
N CYS A 20 34.16 24.39 26.61
CA CYS A 20 34.70 25.25 27.66
C CYS A 20 33.72 25.27 28.83
N ASP A 21 34.22 25.15 30.06
CA ASP A 21 33.44 25.19 31.31
C ASP A 21 33.17 26.62 31.81
N ALA A 22 33.63 27.64 31.06
CA ALA A 22 33.42 29.07 31.33
C ALA A 22 33.89 29.57 32.71
N ILE A 23 34.82 28.86 33.37
CA ILE A 23 35.41 29.30 34.64
C ILE A 23 36.11 30.65 34.45
N PRO A 24 35.76 31.72 35.22
CA PRO A 24 36.23 33.08 34.94
C PRO A 24 37.74 33.32 35.08
N SER A 25 38.45 32.52 35.87
CA SER A 25 39.90 32.65 36.09
C SER A 25 40.71 31.88 35.03
N GLN A 26 40.46 30.58 34.88
CA GLN A 26 41.03 29.75 33.82
C GLN A 26 40.14 28.51 33.63
N CYS A 27 39.68 28.25 32.41
CA CYS A 27 38.89 27.05 32.09
C CYS A 27 39.77 25.78 32.13
N SER A 28 39.19 24.63 32.49
CA SER A 28 39.95 23.39 32.68
C SER A 28 40.73 22.97 31.42
N ASN A 29 40.14 23.17 30.24
CA ASN A 29 40.73 22.86 28.93
C ASN A 29 41.92 23.78 28.54
N CYS A 30 42.03 24.97 29.16
CA CYS A 30 43.20 25.83 29.05
C CYS A 30 44.24 25.49 30.12
N LYS A 31 43.81 25.22 31.36
CA LYS A 31 44.69 24.84 32.46
C LYS A 31 45.45 23.53 32.21
N ALA A 32 44.79 22.53 31.64
CA ALA A 32 45.40 21.23 31.31
C ALA A 32 46.45 21.28 30.18
N LEU A 33 46.56 22.41 29.46
CA LEU A 33 47.41 22.56 28.28
C LEU A 33 48.23 23.87 28.32
N ASP A 34 48.35 24.46 29.52
CA ASP A 34 49.05 25.72 29.83
C ASP A 34 48.76 26.88 28.85
N LEU A 35 47.48 27.09 28.55
CA LEU A 35 47.01 28.15 27.65
C LEU A 35 46.44 29.35 28.41
N THR A 36 46.74 30.56 27.92
CA THR A 36 46.10 31.81 28.33
C THR A 36 44.59 31.76 28.06
N CYS A 37 43.77 32.00 29.08
CA CYS A 37 42.32 31.79 29.02
C CYS A 37 41.55 33.12 29.05
N GLU A 38 41.40 33.76 27.88
CA GLU A 38 40.72 35.05 27.76
C GLU A 38 39.27 34.96 27.27
N TYR A 39 38.40 35.81 27.80
CA TYR A 39 37.00 35.96 27.39
C TYR A 39 36.76 37.37 26.83
N SER A 40 36.64 37.53 25.51
CA SER A 40 36.44 38.86 24.92
C SER A 40 35.02 39.40 25.16
N ALA A 41 34.93 40.64 25.66
CA ALA A 41 33.66 41.30 25.99
C ALA A 41 32.87 41.82 24.75
N ARG A 42 33.37 41.66 23.52
CA ARG A 42 32.66 42.06 22.29
C ARG A 42 32.74 40.99 21.21
N ARG A 43 31.60 40.37 20.88
CA ARG A 43 31.45 39.51 19.67
C ARG A 43 31.72 40.34 18.40
N LYS A 44 32.86 40.11 17.74
CA LYS A 44 33.03 40.50 16.33
C LYS A 44 32.19 39.55 15.46
N LYS A 45 31.10 40.05 14.86
CA LYS A 45 30.39 39.31 13.79
C LYS A 45 31.37 39.04 12.64
N ARG A 46 31.41 37.81 12.12
CA ARG A 46 32.03 37.54 10.82
C ARG A 46 31.00 37.86 9.74
N GLY A 47 31.38 38.71 8.78
CA GLY A 47 30.65 38.79 7.51
C GLY A 47 30.93 37.55 6.63
N PRO A 48 30.16 37.35 5.56
CA PRO A 48 30.45 36.32 4.56
C PRO A 48 31.81 36.56 3.90
N LYS A 49 32.46 35.50 3.43
CA LYS A 49 33.68 35.62 2.60
C LYS A 49 33.30 36.28 1.25
N PRO A 50 34.11 37.23 0.74
CA PRO A 50 33.99 37.66 -0.66
C PRO A 50 34.21 36.47 -1.61
N ARG A 51 33.43 36.40 -2.71
CA ARG A 51 33.68 35.46 -3.82
C ARG A 51 34.86 35.98 -4.65
N THR A 52 36.02 35.34 -4.56
CA THR A 52 37.12 35.60 -5.50
C THR A 52 36.82 34.90 -6.81
N LEU A 53 36.39 35.65 -7.83
CA LEU A 53 36.44 35.21 -9.22
C LEU A 53 37.83 35.55 -9.79
N SER A 54 38.33 34.67 -10.66
CA SER A 54 39.70 34.73 -11.19
C SER A 54 39.87 35.79 -12.28
N ARG A 55 41.05 36.43 -12.30
CA ARG A 55 41.61 37.05 -13.51
C ARG A 55 43.13 37.03 -13.50
N LEU A 56 43.69 36.92 -14.70
CA LEU A 56 45.12 37.00 -15.00
C LEU A 56 45.53 38.48 -15.17
N GLY A 57 46.80 38.78 -14.96
CA GLY A 57 47.47 39.95 -15.57
C GLY A 57 47.46 41.25 -14.77
N ALA A 58 48.66 41.84 -14.66
CA ALA A 58 49.00 43.10 -14.02
C ALA A 58 48.32 44.36 -14.59
N GLY A 59 48.33 45.47 -13.85
CA GLY A 59 47.97 46.81 -14.34
C GLY A 59 47.78 47.87 -13.23
N ASP A 60 48.58 48.94 -13.26
CA ASP A 60 48.72 49.99 -12.23
C ASP A 60 47.56 51.01 -12.06
N ALA A 61 47.65 51.75 -10.94
CA ALA A 61 47.36 53.19 -10.76
C ALA A 61 45.92 53.79 -10.72
N SER A 62 45.51 54.10 -9.48
CA SER A 62 45.23 55.48 -8.98
C SER A 62 43.83 56.16 -9.07
N SER A 63 43.60 57.03 -8.06
CA SER A 63 42.77 58.26 -8.01
C SER A 63 41.27 58.27 -7.60
N SER A 64 41.03 58.95 -6.45
CA SER A 64 39.93 59.88 -6.06
C SER A 64 38.41 59.57 -6.15
N GLU A 65 37.78 59.70 -4.97
CA GLU A 65 36.46 60.26 -4.57
C GLU A 65 35.86 61.46 -5.39
N PRO A 66 34.63 62.02 -5.11
CA PRO A 66 33.68 61.76 -3.98
C PRO A 66 32.13 61.71 -4.26
N VAL A 67 31.38 61.16 -3.26
CA VAL A 67 30.10 61.62 -2.61
C VAL A 67 28.90 62.19 -3.42
N ILE A 68 27.67 61.68 -3.12
CA ILE A 68 26.46 62.44 -2.67
C ILE A 68 25.35 61.48 -2.16
N SER A 69 24.45 61.95 -1.28
CA SER A 69 23.28 61.21 -0.75
C SER A 69 22.13 62.15 -0.35
N PRO A 70 20.88 61.64 -0.24
CA PRO A 70 19.86 62.26 0.64
C PRO A 70 19.02 61.25 1.48
N THR A 71 18.18 61.78 2.38
CA THR A 71 17.48 61.09 3.49
C THR A 71 15.93 61.22 3.47
N PRO A 72 15.16 60.49 4.32
CA PRO A 72 13.72 60.19 4.09
C PRO A 72 12.70 61.02 4.93
N ARG A 73 11.40 60.66 4.85
CA ARG A 73 10.28 61.18 5.69
C ARG A 73 9.18 60.13 6.00
N SER A 74 8.38 60.43 7.03
CA SER A 74 7.12 59.80 7.53
C SER A 74 6.18 60.96 8.05
N PRO A 75 5.05 60.86 8.82
CA PRO A 75 4.59 59.81 9.78
C PRO A 75 3.03 59.57 9.90
N ASP A 76 2.60 59.06 11.08
CA ASP A 76 1.25 59.00 11.74
C ASP A 76 0.19 57.96 11.27
N GLY A 77 -0.76 57.48 12.11
CA GLY A 77 -0.97 57.63 13.58
C GLY A 77 -2.32 57.09 14.14
N LEU A 78 -2.48 57.01 15.48
CA LEU A 78 -3.70 56.67 16.30
C LEU A 78 -4.23 55.19 16.29
N SER A 79 -4.86 54.60 17.34
CA SER A 79 -5.09 54.95 18.77
C SER A 79 -5.54 53.72 19.62
N GLU A 80 -5.41 53.75 20.96
CA GLU A 80 -5.78 52.66 21.92
C GLU A 80 -7.19 52.74 22.54
N VAL A 81 -7.73 51.61 23.03
CA VAL A 81 -8.74 51.51 24.13
C VAL A 81 -8.52 50.18 24.91
N GLY A 82 -8.82 50.13 26.22
CA GLY A 82 -8.90 48.89 27.01
C GLY A 82 -9.47 49.11 28.43
N LEU A 83 -9.76 48.04 29.19
CA LEU A 83 -9.97 48.02 30.67
C LEU A 83 -10.12 46.57 31.23
N ARG A 84 -10.28 46.39 32.55
CA ARG A 84 -10.35 45.09 33.28
C ARG A 84 -11.57 45.03 34.29
N PRO A 85 -11.65 44.16 35.33
CA PRO A 85 -12.43 42.89 35.38
C PRO A 85 -13.45 42.82 36.58
N VAL A 86 -13.74 41.62 37.16
CA VAL A 86 -14.40 41.32 38.50
C VAL A 86 -15.96 41.26 38.49
N PRO A 87 -16.71 40.39 39.24
CA PRO A 87 -16.44 39.02 39.80
C PRO A 87 -17.63 37.98 39.97
N LEU A 88 -17.30 36.78 40.50
CA LEU A 88 -17.99 35.92 41.54
C LEU A 88 -19.37 35.20 41.35
N ASN A 89 -19.42 34.00 41.97
CA ASN A 89 -20.55 33.30 42.66
C ASN A 89 -21.74 32.70 41.88
N GLU A 90 -22.51 31.71 42.40
CA GLU A 90 -22.27 30.54 43.29
C GLU A 90 -23.51 29.57 43.19
N ASP A 91 -23.65 28.61 44.11
CA ASP A 91 -24.71 27.58 44.28
C ASP A 91 -24.59 26.28 43.43
N LEU A 92 -24.61 25.02 43.94
CA LEU A 92 -25.25 24.33 45.09
C LEU A 92 -26.73 23.91 44.80
N VAL A 93 -27.27 22.70 45.11
CA VAL A 93 -26.73 21.46 45.72
C VAL A 93 -27.71 20.23 45.61
N PHE A 94 -27.27 19.04 46.09
CA PHE A 94 -28.03 17.82 46.51
C PHE A 94 -28.39 16.65 45.54
N SER A 95 -28.44 15.46 46.17
CA SER A 95 -28.81 14.10 45.71
C SER A 95 -29.94 13.56 46.65
N PRO A 96 -30.29 12.25 46.78
CA PRO A 96 -30.29 11.06 45.89
C PRO A 96 -31.65 10.29 45.96
N SER A 97 -31.65 8.94 45.77
CA SER A 97 -32.72 7.93 46.05
C SER A 97 -33.79 7.69 44.96
N SER A 98 -34.39 6.50 44.75
CA SER A 98 -34.12 5.12 45.24
C SER A 98 -34.78 4.00 44.38
N HIS A 99 -34.40 2.74 44.68
CA HIS A 99 -34.95 1.41 44.26
C HIS A 99 -36.50 1.23 44.39
N PRO A 100 -37.17 0.15 43.85
CA PRO A 100 -36.66 -1.23 43.72
C PRO A 100 -37.10 -2.08 42.49
N SER A 101 -36.74 -3.37 42.52
CA SER A 101 -36.96 -4.46 41.56
C SER A 101 -38.12 -5.41 41.95
N GLN A 102 -38.43 -6.39 41.08
CA GLN A 102 -39.04 -7.68 41.49
C GLN A 102 -38.74 -8.82 40.50
N ASP A 103 -38.53 -10.04 41.01
CA ASP A 103 -38.28 -11.29 40.27
C ASP A 103 -39.57 -12.10 40.00
N PHE A 104 -39.49 -13.10 39.11
CA PHE A 104 -39.81 -14.52 39.37
C PHE A 104 -39.58 -15.39 38.09
N GLY A 105 -39.45 -16.72 38.21
CA GLY A 105 -39.06 -17.61 37.09
C GLY A 105 -39.56 -19.07 37.18
N ASN A 106 -38.75 -20.01 36.65
CA ASN A 106 -38.87 -21.50 36.63
C ASN A 106 -39.51 -22.24 35.41
N THR A 107 -38.61 -22.75 34.54
CA THR A 107 -38.42 -24.17 34.11
C THR A 107 -39.51 -24.96 33.31
N PRO A 108 -39.15 -26.08 32.59
CA PRO A 108 -39.74 -26.40 31.27
C PRO A 108 -40.29 -27.84 31.08
N GLN A 109 -40.72 -28.20 29.85
CA GLN A 109 -40.86 -29.61 29.39
C GLN A 109 -40.76 -29.81 27.86
N THR A 110 -40.82 -31.07 27.39
CA THR A 110 -40.36 -31.57 26.07
C THR A 110 -41.38 -32.50 25.37
N HIS A 111 -41.17 -32.85 24.08
CA HIS A 111 -41.52 -34.10 23.33
C HIS A 111 -41.51 -33.77 21.80
N GLN A 112 -40.73 -34.40 20.90
CA GLN A 112 -40.71 -35.77 20.32
C GLN A 112 -41.52 -35.98 19.02
N SER A 113 -41.03 -36.87 18.14
CA SER A 113 -41.54 -37.19 16.79
C SER A 113 -41.84 -38.68 16.60
N PRO A 114 -42.41 -39.10 15.44
CA PRO A 114 -42.11 -40.43 14.89
C PRO A 114 -41.93 -40.51 13.34
N PHE A 115 -41.63 -41.72 12.85
CA PHE A 115 -41.12 -42.09 11.50
C PHE A 115 -42.18 -42.68 10.52
N GLY A 116 -41.82 -42.84 9.23
CA GLY A 116 -42.52 -43.67 8.22
C GLY A 116 -41.72 -43.83 6.89
N LEU A 117 -41.89 -44.92 6.12
CA LEU A 117 -40.96 -45.31 5.02
C LEU A 117 -41.59 -46.02 3.77
N SER A 118 -41.08 -45.66 2.58
CA SER A 118 -40.90 -46.48 1.35
C SER A 118 -42.17 -46.88 0.51
N PRO A 119 -42.07 -47.60 -0.65
CA PRO A 119 -41.95 -46.97 -1.99
C PRO A 119 -42.86 -47.60 -3.09
N LEU A 120 -42.87 -47.09 -4.36
CA LEU A 120 -43.02 -47.90 -5.62
C LEU A 120 -43.02 -47.11 -6.96
N THR A 121 -42.27 -47.65 -7.95
CA THR A 121 -42.40 -47.68 -9.44
C THR A 121 -42.73 -46.46 -10.34
N THR A 122 -42.15 -46.51 -11.55
CA THR A 122 -42.31 -45.61 -12.71
C THR A 122 -43.34 -46.12 -13.73
N GLN A 123 -44.27 -45.25 -14.19
CA GLN A 123 -44.57 -45.03 -15.62
C GLN A 123 -45.49 -43.81 -15.86
N GLU A 124 -45.67 -43.48 -17.14
CA GLU A 124 -46.54 -42.44 -17.73
C GLU A 124 -46.17 -40.96 -17.46
N SER A 125 -45.63 -40.33 -18.51
CA SER A 125 -45.40 -38.90 -18.65
C SER A 125 -46.69 -38.13 -19.04
N LEU A 126 -46.60 -36.79 -19.11
CA LEU A 126 -47.61 -35.88 -19.69
C LEU A 126 -48.95 -35.70 -18.94
N ARG A 127 -48.90 -35.23 -17.68
CA ARG A 127 -49.96 -34.38 -17.09
C ARG A 127 -49.43 -33.18 -16.27
N LEU A 128 -48.40 -32.50 -16.78
CA LEU A 128 -47.73 -31.37 -16.10
C LEU A 128 -48.41 -30.00 -16.29
N THR A 129 -49.72 -29.96 -16.59
CA THR A 129 -50.46 -28.73 -16.94
C THR A 129 -51.69 -28.44 -16.07
N GLY A 130 -51.82 -29.07 -14.89
CA GLY A 130 -53.02 -28.90 -14.05
C GLY A 130 -52.96 -29.40 -12.62
N ALA A 131 -51.91 -29.08 -11.84
CA ALA A 131 -51.80 -29.51 -10.43
C ALA A 131 -51.00 -28.54 -9.53
N PHE A 132 -51.40 -27.25 -9.46
CA PHE A 132 -50.88 -26.30 -8.46
C PHE A 132 -52.03 -25.66 -7.68
N GLY A 133 -52.55 -26.41 -6.71
CA GLY A 133 -53.49 -25.94 -5.68
C GLY A 133 -52.77 -25.42 -4.42
N PRO A 134 -53.49 -24.83 -3.45
CA PRO A 134 -52.86 -24.12 -2.33
C PRO A 134 -52.14 -25.00 -1.28
N ASP A 135 -52.50 -26.28 -1.19
CA ASP A 135 -52.30 -27.09 0.02
C ASP A 135 -51.04 -27.99 0.01
N TYR A 136 -49.97 -27.57 -0.69
CA TYR A 136 -48.70 -28.32 -0.74
C TYR A 136 -47.69 -27.83 0.30
N GLY A 137 -47.16 -28.75 1.10
CA GLY A 137 -46.13 -28.45 2.10
C GLY A 137 -44.74 -28.23 1.48
N PRO A 138 -43.81 -27.57 2.20
CA PRO A 138 -42.50 -27.19 1.66
C PRO A 138 -41.73 -28.35 1.03
N THR A 139 -41.78 -29.54 1.63
CA THR A 139 -41.11 -30.76 1.15
C THR A 139 -41.60 -31.22 -0.23
N GLN A 140 -42.87 -30.97 -0.57
CA GLN A 140 -43.47 -31.42 -1.83
C GLN A 140 -43.16 -30.44 -2.97
N VAL A 141 -43.19 -29.12 -2.68
CA VAL A 141 -42.70 -28.09 -3.60
C VAL A 141 -41.22 -28.30 -3.90
N HIS A 142 -40.44 -28.62 -2.86
CA HIS A 142 -39.02 -28.93 -2.97
C HIS A 142 -38.74 -30.10 -3.92
N GLN A 143 -39.44 -31.22 -3.71
CA GLN A 143 -39.29 -32.42 -4.52
C GLN A 143 -39.70 -32.22 -6.00
N ALA A 144 -40.75 -31.42 -6.25
CA ALA A 144 -41.16 -31.06 -7.61
C ALA A 144 -40.11 -30.17 -8.32
N LEU A 145 -39.44 -29.27 -7.59
CA LEU A 145 -38.39 -28.40 -8.13
C LEU A 145 -37.10 -29.17 -8.46
N SER A 146 -36.70 -30.15 -7.64
CA SER A 146 -35.57 -31.02 -7.97
C SER A 146 -35.82 -31.83 -9.24
N VAL A 147 -37.01 -32.45 -9.38
CA VAL A 147 -37.38 -33.19 -10.61
C VAL A 147 -37.45 -32.27 -11.83
N ALA A 148 -37.92 -31.03 -11.67
CA ALA A 148 -37.93 -30.05 -12.76
C ALA A 148 -36.51 -29.66 -13.21
N LEU A 149 -35.57 -29.49 -12.27
CA LEU A 149 -34.18 -29.16 -12.57
C LEU A 149 -33.45 -30.34 -13.26
N GLU A 150 -33.61 -31.57 -12.76
CA GLU A 150 -33.06 -32.79 -13.39
C GLU A 150 -33.56 -32.95 -14.84
N ALA A 151 -34.81 -32.58 -15.12
CA ALA A 151 -35.40 -32.62 -16.46
C ALA A 151 -34.87 -31.55 -17.44
N THR A 152 -34.09 -30.56 -17.00
CA THR A 152 -33.52 -29.52 -17.89
C THR A 152 -32.25 -29.97 -18.62
N GLY A 153 -31.51 -30.94 -18.07
CA GLY A 153 -30.19 -31.36 -18.60
C GLY A 153 -29.09 -30.30 -18.50
N LEU A 154 -29.32 -29.17 -17.81
CA LEU A 154 -28.32 -28.12 -17.60
C LEU A 154 -27.28 -28.50 -16.53
N PRO A 155 -26.08 -27.88 -16.53
CA PRO A 155 -25.16 -27.94 -15.41
C PRO A 155 -25.84 -27.42 -14.12
N LEU A 156 -26.13 -28.34 -13.21
CA LEU A 156 -26.87 -28.05 -11.98
C LEU A 156 -26.13 -27.03 -11.08
N GLU A 157 -24.80 -27.00 -11.19
CA GLU A 157 -23.91 -26.14 -10.41
C GLU A 157 -23.89 -24.69 -10.89
N GLU A 158 -23.73 -24.44 -12.20
CA GLU A 158 -23.83 -23.09 -12.77
C GLU A 158 -25.22 -22.49 -12.50
N THR A 159 -26.27 -23.30 -12.69
CA THR A 159 -27.65 -22.93 -12.40
C THR A 159 -27.85 -22.56 -10.93
N ALA A 160 -27.29 -23.34 -10.00
CA ALA A 160 -27.37 -23.06 -8.57
C ALA A 160 -26.60 -21.78 -8.17
N TYR A 161 -25.41 -21.55 -8.73
CA TYR A 161 -24.64 -20.34 -8.44
C TYR A 161 -25.31 -19.08 -8.99
N GLU A 162 -25.90 -19.11 -10.20
CA GLU A 162 -26.60 -17.95 -10.76
C GLU A 162 -27.82 -17.54 -9.90
N TYR A 163 -28.55 -18.52 -9.33
CA TYR A 163 -29.63 -18.23 -8.38
C TYR A 163 -29.12 -17.73 -7.02
N ILE A 164 -27.98 -18.21 -6.54
CA ILE A 164 -27.32 -17.69 -5.33
C ILE A 164 -26.92 -16.23 -5.53
N ASP A 165 -26.33 -15.87 -6.67
CA ASP A 165 -25.93 -14.49 -6.95
C ASP A 165 -27.15 -13.56 -7.07
N LYS A 166 -28.24 -14.01 -7.70
CA LYS A 166 -29.51 -13.27 -7.73
C LYS A 166 -30.14 -13.10 -6.34
N PHE A 167 -30.01 -14.09 -5.45
CA PHE A 167 -30.42 -13.95 -4.05
C PHE A 167 -29.55 -12.94 -3.29
N MET A 168 -28.23 -13.01 -3.46
CA MET A 168 -27.25 -12.13 -2.80
C MET A 168 -27.34 -10.67 -3.29
N LEU A 169 -27.68 -10.46 -4.56
CA LEU A 169 -27.90 -9.13 -5.12
C LEU A 169 -29.22 -8.50 -4.65
N LEU A 170 -30.30 -9.29 -4.53
CA LEU A 170 -31.66 -8.76 -4.42
C LEU A 170 -32.31 -8.91 -3.02
N ASN A 171 -31.82 -9.81 -2.16
CA ASN A 171 -32.46 -10.12 -0.86
C ASN A 171 -31.48 -9.97 0.33
N PHE A 172 -30.25 -10.46 0.19
CA PHE A 172 -29.23 -10.39 1.24
C PHE A 172 -28.99 -8.98 1.84
N PRO A 173 -29.05 -7.85 1.09
CA PRO A 173 -28.89 -6.52 1.66
C PRO A 173 -29.94 -6.15 2.73
N SER A 174 -31.06 -6.86 2.79
CA SER A 174 -32.10 -6.67 3.81
C SER A 174 -31.95 -7.58 5.05
N LEU A 175 -31.27 -8.73 4.90
CA LEU A 175 -31.07 -9.76 5.93
C LEU A 175 -29.73 -10.49 5.71
N PRO A 176 -28.58 -9.89 6.11
CA PRO A 176 -27.26 -10.41 5.80
C PRO A 176 -26.86 -11.60 6.70
N MET A 177 -27.40 -12.79 6.43
CA MET A 177 -27.21 -13.97 7.31
C MET A 177 -26.02 -14.88 6.95
N ILE A 178 -25.61 -14.99 5.68
CA ILE A 178 -24.48 -15.85 5.23
C ILE A 178 -23.74 -15.18 4.06
N HIS A 179 -22.41 -15.02 4.19
CA HIS A 179 -21.55 -14.41 3.16
C HIS A 179 -21.52 -15.20 1.83
N PRO A 180 -21.59 -14.54 0.64
CA PRO A 180 -21.72 -15.22 -0.67
C PRO A 180 -20.64 -16.26 -0.96
N TYR A 181 -19.36 -15.89 -0.80
CA TYR A 181 -18.24 -16.79 -1.02
C TYR A 181 -18.26 -17.99 -0.07
N THR A 182 -18.65 -17.77 1.19
CA THR A 182 -18.74 -18.84 2.20
C THR A 182 -19.86 -19.82 1.87
N LEU A 183 -21.00 -19.34 1.35
CA LEU A 183 -22.08 -20.17 0.86
C LEU A 183 -21.63 -21.01 -0.36
N LYS A 184 -21.13 -20.36 -1.43
CA LYS A 184 -20.66 -21.07 -2.63
C LYS A 184 -19.59 -22.12 -2.30
N LYS A 185 -18.59 -21.76 -1.49
CA LYS A 185 -17.50 -22.66 -1.05
C LYS A 185 -17.99 -23.86 -0.26
N ASN A 186 -18.97 -23.70 0.65
CA ASN A 186 -19.54 -24.82 1.38
C ASN A 186 -20.38 -25.76 0.50
N LEU A 187 -20.99 -25.22 -0.57
CA LEU A 187 -21.77 -25.99 -1.54
C LEU A 187 -20.88 -26.77 -2.53
N ALA A 188 -19.78 -26.17 -2.99
CA ALA A 188 -18.76 -26.84 -3.80
C ALA A 188 -18.10 -28.04 -3.08
N VAL A 189 -18.08 -28.03 -1.75
CA VAL A 189 -17.53 -29.12 -0.90
C VAL A 189 -18.52 -30.27 -0.67
N ASP A 190 -19.83 -30.05 -0.87
CA ASP A 190 -20.85 -31.10 -0.77
C ASP A 190 -21.94 -30.96 -1.86
N PRO A 191 -21.66 -31.49 -3.08
CA PRO A 191 -22.59 -31.43 -4.20
C PRO A 191 -23.95 -32.10 -3.95
N VAL A 192 -24.08 -32.96 -2.91
CA VAL A 192 -25.35 -33.63 -2.57
C VAL A 192 -26.31 -32.68 -1.86
N LYS A 193 -25.79 -31.65 -1.18
CA LYS A 193 -26.60 -30.59 -0.55
C LYS A 193 -26.96 -29.45 -1.50
N LEU A 194 -26.23 -29.31 -2.60
CA LEU A 194 -26.40 -28.25 -3.61
C LEU A 194 -27.86 -28.12 -4.12
N PRO A 195 -28.56 -29.19 -4.54
CA PRO A 195 -29.95 -29.08 -5.00
C PRO A 195 -30.89 -28.67 -3.86
N GLN A 196 -30.62 -29.17 -2.64
CA GLN A 196 -31.51 -28.98 -1.51
C GLN A 196 -31.53 -27.53 -1.02
N ILE A 197 -30.35 -26.89 -0.98
CA ILE A 197 -30.20 -25.50 -0.53
C ILE A 197 -30.60 -24.52 -1.64
N ALA A 198 -30.24 -24.78 -2.91
CA ALA A 198 -30.65 -23.94 -4.04
C ALA A 198 -32.18 -23.85 -4.18
N VAL A 199 -32.89 -24.99 -4.08
CA VAL A 199 -34.36 -25.03 -4.12
C VAL A 199 -34.99 -24.33 -2.90
N GLY A 200 -34.36 -24.42 -1.72
CA GLY A 200 -34.79 -23.65 -0.55
C GLY A 200 -34.64 -22.13 -0.73
N MET A 201 -33.55 -21.67 -1.33
CA MET A 201 -33.34 -20.24 -1.63
C MET A 201 -34.25 -19.74 -2.75
N LEU A 202 -34.53 -20.56 -3.76
CA LEU A 202 -35.50 -20.23 -4.82
C LEU A 202 -36.92 -20.08 -4.25
N TYR A 203 -37.32 -20.94 -3.30
CA TYR A 203 -38.59 -20.80 -2.58
C TYR A 203 -38.67 -19.48 -1.83
N TRP A 204 -37.63 -19.10 -1.07
CA TRP A 204 -37.58 -17.80 -0.39
C TRP A 204 -37.60 -16.62 -1.36
N TYR A 205 -36.87 -16.69 -2.47
CA TYR A 205 -36.85 -15.65 -3.50
C TYR A 205 -38.24 -15.41 -4.11
N LEU A 206 -38.93 -16.49 -4.51
CA LEU A 206 -40.29 -16.41 -5.07
C LEU A 206 -41.31 -15.94 -4.03
N TYR A 207 -41.16 -16.35 -2.77
CA TYR A 207 -42.01 -15.91 -1.65
C TYR A 207 -41.85 -14.41 -1.36
N TYR A 208 -40.63 -13.88 -1.28
CA TYR A 208 -40.39 -12.46 -1.08
C TYR A 208 -40.77 -11.61 -2.29
N LEU A 209 -40.57 -12.11 -3.52
CA LEU A 209 -41.09 -11.46 -4.74
C LEU A 209 -42.62 -11.36 -4.71
N HIS A 210 -43.32 -12.41 -4.25
CA HIS A 210 -44.77 -12.39 -4.07
C HIS A 210 -45.20 -11.38 -3.00
N LEU A 211 -44.53 -11.35 -1.84
CA LEU A 211 -44.80 -10.36 -0.78
C LEU A 211 -44.55 -8.92 -1.25
N ALA A 212 -43.49 -8.67 -2.01
CA ALA A 212 -43.20 -7.35 -2.59
C ALA A 212 -44.29 -6.90 -3.56
N ILE A 213 -44.78 -7.80 -4.42
CA ILE A 213 -45.91 -7.54 -5.34
C ILE A 213 -47.20 -7.25 -4.55
N CYS A 214 -47.50 -8.00 -3.48
CA CYS A 214 -48.65 -7.75 -2.62
C CYS A 214 -48.54 -6.40 -1.88
N TRP A 215 -47.36 -6.04 -1.40
CA TRP A 215 -47.09 -4.75 -0.75
C TRP A 215 -47.27 -3.59 -1.73
N LEU A 216 -46.74 -3.71 -2.96
CA LEU A 216 -46.91 -2.71 -4.02
C LEU A 216 -48.40 -2.55 -4.39
N ALA A 217 -49.14 -3.65 -4.55
CA ALA A 217 -50.57 -3.62 -4.83
C ALA A 217 -51.38 -2.91 -3.73
N SER A 218 -51.02 -3.13 -2.45
CA SER A 218 -51.64 -2.43 -1.31
C SER A 218 -51.36 -0.92 -1.32
N ARG A 219 -50.14 -0.50 -1.71
CA ARG A 219 -49.75 0.92 -1.86
C ARG A 219 -50.47 1.62 -3.02
N ILE A 220 -50.81 0.89 -4.09
CA ILE A 220 -51.48 1.41 -5.29
C ILE A 220 -53.02 1.42 -5.11
N GLY A 221 -53.54 0.93 -3.99
CA GLY A 221 -54.98 0.95 -3.67
C GLY A 221 -55.82 -0.04 -4.47
N THR A 222 -55.20 -0.99 -5.17
CA THR A 222 -55.90 -2.01 -5.96
C THR A 222 -55.69 -3.39 -5.34
N SER A 223 -56.77 -3.98 -4.79
CA SER A 223 -56.73 -5.36 -4.32
C SER A 223 -56.47 -6.31 -5.51
N PRO A 224 -55.40 -7.12 -5.49
CA PRO A 224 -55.03 -7.95 -6.63
C PRO A 224 -55.86 -9.24 -6.64
N THR A 225 -56.93 -9.27 -7.45
CA THR A 225 -57.62 -10.53 -7.78
C THR A 225 -56.67 -11.50 -8.50
N PRO A 226 -56.68 -12.82 -8.20
CA PRO A 226 -55.63 -13.76 -8.61
C PRO A 226 -55.30 -13.79 -10.12
N THR A 227 -56.25 -13.45 -10.98
CA THR A 227 -56.10 -13.44 -12.44
C THR A 227 -55.03 -12.49 -12.96
N ARG A 228 -54.72 -11.38 -12.28
CA ARG A 228 -53.70 -10.42 -12.76
C ARG A 228 -52.26 -10.88 -12.51
N ALA A 229 -52.01 -11.70 -11.48
CA ALA A 229 -50.67 -12.20 -11.19
C ALA A 229 -50.14 -13.16 -12.28
N ARG A 230 -51.03 -13.98 -12.89
CA ARG A 230 -50.65 -14.88 -14.00
C ARG A 230 -50.06 -14.13 -15.20
N PHE A 231 -50.64 -12.98 -15.55
CA PHE A 231 -50.25 -12.23 -16.75
C PHE A 231 -48.79 -11.74 -16.68
N SER A 232 -48.31 -11.38 -15.47
CA SER A 232 -46.91 -11.00 -15.25
C SER A 232 -45.93 -12.17 -15.39
N TYR A 233 -46.34 -13.38 -15.02
CA TYR A 233 -45.51 -14.59 -15.20
C TYR A 233 -45.41 -15.03 -16.67
N GLU A 234 -46.52 -14.98 -17.41
CA GLU A 234 -46.54 -15.35 -18.83
C GLU A 234 -45.66 -14.42 -19.69
N VAL A 235 -45.66 -13.12 -19.40
CA VAL A 235 -44.79 -12.14 -20.10
C VAL A 235 -43.30 -12.39 -19.83
N ALA A 236 -42.90 -12.73 -18.59
CA ALA A 236 -41.52 -13.06 -18.26
C ALA A 236 -41.03 -14.34 -18.98
N ILE A 237 -41.89 -15.37 -19.06
CA ILE A 237 -41.60 -16.61 -19.79
C ILE A 237 -41.49 -16.36 -21.30
N LEU A 238 -42.34 -15.50 -21.86
CA LEU A 238 -42.27 -15.12 -23.28
C LEU A 238 -40.97 -14.38 -23.62
N GLN A 239 -40.49 -13.48 -22.76
CA GLN A 239 -39.20 -12.80 -22.99
C GLN A 239 -38.00 -13.76 -22.97
N LEU A 240 -38.03 -14.79 -22.11
CA LEU A 240 -37.02 -15.86 -22.13
C LEU A 240 -37.08 -16.68 -23.43
N SER A 241 -38.28 -16.98 -23.96
CA SER A 241 -38.42 -17.69 -25.23
C SER A 241 -37.83 -16.92 -26.42
N THR A 242 -37.88 -15.58 -26.42
CA THR A 242 -37.24 -14.76 -27.48
C THR A 242 -35.72 -14.72 -27.43
N ILE A 243 -35.09 -15.19 -26.35
CA ILE A 243 -33.62 -15.34 -26.25
C ILE A 243 -33.17 -16.71 -26.79
N TRP A 244 -34.07 -17.70 -26.81
CA TRP A 244 -33.82 -19.09 -27.19
C TRP A 244 -33.54 -19.26 -28.69
N ASP A 245 -34.34 -18.63 -29.56
CA ASP A 245 -34.38 -18.83 -31.02
C ASP A 245 -33.20 -18.21 -31.82
N ARG A 246 -32.03 -17.99 -31.21
CA ARG A 246 -30.87 -17.35 -31.87
C ARG A 246 -29.48 -17.96 -31.60
N ARG A 247 -29.38 -19.17 -31.02
CA ARG A 247 -28.07 -19.80 -30.71
C ARG A 247 -27.83 -21.22 -31.24
N ILE A 248 -28.81 -21.84 -31.89
CA ILE A 248 -28.60 -23.10 -32.61
C ILE A 248 -28.12 -22.77 -34.02
N ASP A 249 -26.79 -22.79 -34.21
CA ASP A 249 -26.05 -23.13 -35.45
C ASP A 249 -24.53 -22.87 -35.26
N ILE A 250 -24.16 -21.84 -34.50
CA ILE A 250 -22.76 -21.35 -34.38
C ILE A 250 -21.81 -22.36 -33.69
N ALA A 251 -22.31 -23.17 -32.75
CA ALA A 251 -21.46 -24.06 -31.95
C ALA A 251 -20.89 -25.26 -32.72
N SER A 252 -21.56 -25.72 -33.78
CA SER A 252 -21.10 -26.87 -34.58
C SER A 252 -19.94 -26.47 -35.51
N ASP A 253 -20.08 -25.33 -36.19
CA ASP A 253 -19.11 -24.89 -37.20
C ASP A 253 -17.81 -24.37 -36.57
N LEU A 254 -17.88 -23.74 -35.39
CA LEU A 254 -16.69 -23.34 -34.64
C LEU A 254 -15.79 -24.52 -34.26
N ALA A 255 -16.38 -25.66 -33.88
CA ALA A 255 -15.63 -26.85 -33.49
C ALA A 255 -14.87 -27.48 -34.68
N ALA A 256 -15.42 -27.39 -35.89
CA ALA A 256 -14.75 -27.81 -37.11
C ALA A 256 -13.68 -26.80 -37.57
N ALA A 257 -13.96 -25.50 -37.48
CA ALA A 257 -13.03 -24.44 -37.88
C ALA A 257 -11.76 -24.40 -37.02
N ALA A 258 -11.89 -24.58 -35.69
CA ALA A 258 -10.79 -24.47 -34.73
C ALA A 258 -9.59 -25.40 -35.01
N ALA A 259 -9.79 -26.49 -35.74
CA ALA A 259 -8.72 -27.42 -36.14
C ALA A 259 -7.87 -26.95 -37.34
N SER A 260 -8.08 -25.73 -37.87
CA SER A 260 -7.55 -25.34 -39.19
C SER A 260 -7.08 -23.87 -39.35
N ILE A 261 -7.00 -23.08 -38.27
CA ILE A 261 -6.67 -21.64 -38.34
C ILE A 261 -5.16 -21.40 -38.12
N PRO A 262 -4.48 -20.58 -38.98
CA PRO A 262 -3.06 -20.22 -38.80
C PRO A 262 -2.72 -19.33 -37.58
N PHE A 263 -1.41 -19.13 -37.39
CA PHE A 263 -0.69 -18.66 -36.19
C PHE A 263 -1.04 -17.25 -35.65
N GLU A 264 -1.94 -16.49 -36.27
CA GLU A 264 -2.09 -15.04 -36.06
C GLU A 264 -3.37 -14.63 -35.28
N ALA A 265 -4.18 -15.59 -34.83
CA ALA A 265 -5.52 -15.33 -34.26
C ALA A 265 -5.65 -15.47 -32.73
N LEU A 266 -4.55 -15.68 -31.98
CA LEU A 266 -4.57 -15.94 -30.52
C LEU A 266 -4.40 -14.67 -29.67
N HIS A 267 -5.29 -13.69 -29.85
CA HIS A 267 -5.40 -12.49 -29.01
C HIS A 267 -6.86 -12.25 -28.60
N ALA A 268 -7.24 -12.68 -27.38
CA ALA A 268 -8.54 -12.33 -26.78
C ALA A 268 -8.54 -12.47 -25.24
N ASN A 269 -8.33 -13.70 -24.73
CA ASN A 269 -8.68 -14.06 -23.36
C ASN A 269 -7.45 -14.37 -22.51
N GLY A 270 -6.85 -13.33 -21.94
CA GLY A 270 -5.89 -13.43 -20.84
C GLY A 270 -6.10 -12.28 -19.87
N GLU A 271 -6.31 -12.57 -18.59
CA GLU A 271 -6.47 -11.56 -17.54
C GLU A 271 -5.23 -10.65 -17.48
N PRO A 272 -5.40 -9.31 -17.38
CA PRO A 272 -4.26 -8.39 -17.45
C PRO A 272 -3.38 -8.47 -16.19
N MET A 273 -2.09 -8.71 -16.40
CA MET A 273 -1.06 -8.72 -15.36
C MET A 273 -0.92 -7.35 -14.66
N SER A 274 -1.30 -7.27 -13.39
CA SER A 274 -1.35 -6.03 -12.59
C SER A 274 -0.03 -5.21 -12.58
N PRO A 275 -0.06 -3.94 -13.05
CA PRO A 275 1.02 -2.97 -12.91
C PRO A 275 0.70 -1.87 -11.90
N TYR A 276 1.75 -1.42 -11.18
CA TYR A 276 1.73 -0.56 -9.98
C TYR A 276 0.94 -1.13 -8.82
N LYS A 277 1.34 -0.75 -7.60
CA LYS A 277 0.92 -1.43 -6.36
C LYS A 277 0.90 -0.48 -5.15
N VAL A 278 -0.19 0.30 -5.01
CA VAL A 278 -0.70 0.57 -3.65
C VAL A 278 -1.15 -0.79 -3.11
N THR A 279 -0.36 -1.33 -2.18
CA THR A 279 -0.39 -2.73 -1.78
C THR A 279 -1.42 -2.93 -0.67
N ASN A 280 -2.53 -3.62 -0.96
CA ASN A 280 -3.58 -3.88 0.04
C ASN A 280 -3.20 -5.10 0.88
N LEU A 281 -2.94 -4.89 2.17
CA LEU A 281 -2.73 -5.95 3.15
C LEU A 281 -3.96 -6.10 4.05
N ILE A 282 -4.31 -7.33 4.43
CA ILE A 282 -5.31 -7.61 5.48
C ILE A 282 -4.73 -8.53 6.54
N THR A 283 -5.20 -8.38 7.78
CA THR A 283 -4.89 -9.26 8.90
C THR A 283 -6.14 -9.49 9.76
N PRO A 284 -6.34 -10.70 10.32
CA PRO A 284 -7.38 -10.95 11.32
C PRO A 284 -6.88 -10.79 12.77
N ASP A 285 -5.55 -10.68 13.00
CA ASP A 285 -4.92 -10.83 14.31
C ASP A 285 -3.79 -9.82 14.61
N LEU A 286 -3.56 -8.86 13.69
CA LEU A 286 -2.46 -7.89 13.66
C LEU A 286 -1.05 -8.48 13.51
N ARG A 287 -0.90 -9.80 13.37
CA ARG A 287 0.38 -10.50 13.28
C ARG A 287 0.66 -11.00 11.87
N GLU A 288 -0.32 -11.67 11.28
CA GLU A 288 -0.24 -12.29 9.96
C GLU A 288 -0.95 -11.41 8.94
N TRP A 289 -0.18 -10.75 8.08
CA TRP A 289 -0.67 -9.85 7.04
C TRP A 289 -0.59 -10.50 5.66
N THR A 290 -1.71 -10.56 4.95
CA THR A 290 -1.84 -11.17 3.62
C THR A 290 -2.03 -10.09 2.56
N HIS A 291 -1.25 -10.17 1.47
CA HIS A 291 -1.40 -9.27 0.32
C HIS A 291 -2.58 -9.72 -0.53
N ILE A 292 -3.69 -8.98 -0.48
CA ILE A 292 -4.96 -9.39 -1.12
C ILE A 292 -5.18 -8.78 -2.50
N GLY A 293 -4.52 -7.66 -2.82
CA GLY A 293 -4.73 -6.97 -4.08
C GLY A 293 -3.94 -5.66 -4.16
N ASN A 294 -4.21 -4.89 -5.21
CA ASN A 294 -3.55 -3.61 -5.46
C ASN A 294 -4.60 -2.61 -5.98
N ALA A 295 -4.56 -1.35 -5.52
CA ALA A 295 -5.63 -0.38 -5.82
C ALA A 295 -5.44 0.39 -7.12
N ILE A 296 -4.19 0.72 -7.45
CA ILE A 296 -3.79 0.88 -8.85
C ILE A 296 -3.36 -0.52 -9.29
N ASN A 297 -3.98 -1.04 -10.34
CA ASN A 297 -3.77 -2.38 -10.87
C ASN A 297 -4.00 -2.52 -12.38
N ARG A 298 -4.25 -1.44 -13.12
CA ARG A 298 -4.41 -1.42 -14.58
C ARG A 298 -3.61 -0.25 -15.21
N PRO A 299 -2.95 -0.40 -16.38
CA PRO A 299 -2.16 0.67 -17.00
C PRO A 299 -2.94 1.96 -17.27
N GLU A 300 -4.24 1.84 -17.60
CA GLU A 300 -5.10 2.95 -17.99
C GLU A 300 -5.65 3.77 -16.82
N GLN A 301 -5.54 3.29 -15.58
CA GLN A 301 -5.87 4.11 -14.40
C GLN A 301 -4.91 5.29 -14.27
N LEU A 302 -3.59 5.04 -14.35
CA LEU A 302 -2.55 6.03 -14.10
C LEU A 302 -1.19 5.57 -14.66
N SER A 303 -0.55 6.39 -15.49
CA SER A 303 0.81 6.14 -16.01
C SER A 303 1.88 6.62 -15.01
N LEU A 304 2.98 5.85 -14.93
CA LEU A 304 4.20 6.22 -14.21
C LEU A 304 5.40 6.47 -15.14
N ASP A 305 5.18 6.73 -16.44
CA ASP A 305 6.28 6.83 -17.42
C ASP A 305 7.25 7.99 -17.13
N GLY A 306 6.75 9.11 -16.60
CA GLY A 306 7.57 10.25 -16.19
C GLY A 306 8.43 10.00 -14.94
N ALA A 307 8.10 8.99 -14.13
CA ALA A 307 8.64 8.83 -12.79
C ALA A 307 10.12 8.41 -12.79
N SER A 308 11.02 9.38 -12.61
CA SER A 308 12.46 9.16 -12.52
C SER A 308 12.96 8.97 -11.07
N MET A 309 14.24 8.63 -10.93
CA MET A 309 14.98 8.74 -9.66
C MET A 309 16.07 9.80 -9.80
N ALA A 310 16.24 10.66 -8.81
CA ALA A 310 17.26 11.70 -8.77
C ALA A 310 18.34 11.39 -7.72
N LYS A 311 19.62 11.45 -8.13
CA LYS A 311 20.77 11.39 -7.21
C LYS A 311 21.00 12.76 -6.58
N VAL A 312 20.46 12.98 -5.38
CA VAL A 312 20.55 14.26 -4.67
C VAL A 312 21.77 14.26 -3.74
N PRO A 313 22.76 15.16 -3.91
CA PRO A 313 23.90 15.27 -3.00
C PRO A 313 23.50 15.94 -1.69
N LEU A 314 24.03 15.44 -0.57
CA LEU A 314 23.79 15.95 0.78
C LEU A 314 25.03 16.69 1.31
N ASP A 315 24.84 17.59 2.29
CA ASP A 315 25.93 18.36 2.91
C ASP A 315 26.86 17.48 3.78
N THR A 316 26.39 16.30 4.19
CA THR A 316 27.19 15.22 4.77
C THR A 316 28.21 14.62 3.81
N GLY A 317 28.08 14.85 2.49
CA GLY A 317 28.88 14.21 1.45
C GLY A 317 28.32 12.87 0.94
N HIS A 318 27.22 12.39 1.53
CA HIS A 318 26.46 11.23 1.06
C HIS A 318 25.38 11.65 0.03
N TYR A 319 24.57 10.69 -0.43
CA TYR A 319 23.50 10.93 -1.39
C TYR A 319 22.14 10.44 -0.87
N MET A 320 21.09 11.19 -1.20
CA MET A 320 19.70 10.74 -1.16
C MET A 320 19.25 10.33 -2.57
N VAL A 321 18.34 9.36 -2.65
CA VAL A 321 17.65 8.99 -3.88
C VAL A 321 16.24 9.58 -3.81
N GLY A 322 16.07 10.73 -4.46
CA GLY A 322 14.75 11.32 -4.68
C GLY A 322 13.96 10.41 -5.62
N SER A 323 12.78 9.97 -5.19
CA SER A 323 11.95 9.02 -5.95
C SER A 323 10.68 9.70 -6.43
N ALA A 324 10.33 9.53 -7.71
CA ALA A 324 9.03 9.89 -8.26
C ALA A 324 8.07 8.67 -8.29
N GLY A 325 6.82 8.90 -8.70
CA GLY A 325 5.75 7.91 -8.73
C GLY A 325 4.82 8.00 -7.53
N LEU A 326 4.30 6.87 -7.06
CA LEU A 326 3.32 6.82 -5.97
C LEU A 326 3.98 7.06 -4.60
N PHE A 327 3.49 8.08 -3.89
CA PHE A 327 3.87 8.46 -2.52
C PHE A 327 2.95 7.78 -1.49
N ALA A 328 2.89 8.31 -0.26
CA ALA A 328 2.05 7.79 0.81
C ALA A 328 0.58 7.65 0.38
N PRO A 329 -0.02 6.45 0.53
CA PRO A 329 -1.45 6.23 0.34
C PRO A 329 -2.16 6.14 1.71
N THR A 330 -3.17 6.98 1.91
CA THR A 330 -4.09 6.85 3.06
C THR A 330 -5.29 5.99 2.66
N ILE A 331 -5.65 4.98 3.45
CA ILE A 331 -6.86 4.17 3.26
C ILE A 331 -7.93 4.52 4.30
N ARG A 332 -9.18 4.67 3.86
CA ARG A 332 -10.36 4.92 4.71
C ARG A 332 -11.51 4.00 4.32
N HIS A 333 -12.37 3.68 5.28
CA HIS A 333 -13.64 2.99 5.04
C HIS A 333 -14.77 3.80 5.67
N HIS A 334 -15.76 4.17 4.85
CA HIS A 334 -16.92 4.93 5.28
C HIS A 334 -18.17 4.44 4.53
N ARG A 335 -19.27 4.19 5.27
CA ARG A 335 -20.59 3.79 4.74
C ARG A 335 -20.57 2.61 3.74
N GLY A 336 -19.70 1.62 3.95
CA GLY A 336 -19.61 0.42 3.11
C GLY A 336 -18.72 0.56 1.87
N ARG A 337 -17.95 1.66 1.78
CA ARG A 337 -17.03 1.94 0.66
C ARG A 337 -15.63 2.25 1.18
N PHE A 338 -14.64 1.67 0.53
CA PHE A 338 -13.23 1.96 0.74
C PHE A 338 -12.79 3.08 -0.18
N TYR A 339 -11.98 3.99 0.35
CA TYR A 339 -11.33 5.08 -0.35
C TYR A 339 -9.84 4.98 -0.10
N ILE A 340 -9.04 5.06 -1.16
CA ILE A 340 -7.60 5.24 -1.08
C ILE A 340 -7.29 6.58 -1.71
N ILE A 341 -6.59 7.44 -0.98
CA ILE A 341 -6.14 8.75 -1.44
C ILE A 341 -4.61 8.78 -1.42
N CYS A 342 -3.98 9.28 -2.49
CA CYS A 342 -2.54 9.16 -2.70
C CYS A 342 -2.02 10.27 -3.64
N THR A 343 -0.71 10.53 -3.64
CA THR A 343 -0.05 11.39 -4.65
C THR A 343 0.74 10.55 -5.66
N ASN A 344 0.59 10.86 -6.94
CA ASN A 344 1.58 10.56 -7.96
C ASN A 344 2.48 11.80 -8.15
N LEU A 345 3.76 11.71 -7.77
CA LEU A 345 4.77 12.70 -8.13
C LEU A 345 5.27 12.36 -9.55
N VAL A 346 4.90 13.14 -10.56
CA VAL A 346 5.11 12.79 -11.97
C VAL A 346 6.59 12.80 -12.34
N THR A 347 7.37 13.70 -11.75
CA THR A 347 8.83 13.81 -11.91
C THR A 347 9.46 14.32 -10.62
N PHE A 348 10.72 13.95 -10.37
CA PHE A 348 11.53 14.53 -9.28
C PHE A 348 12.35 15.75 -9.76
N GLU A 349 12.18 16.19 -11.01
CA GLU A 349 12.78 17.41 -11.55
C GLU A 349 11.87 18.62 -11.32
N GLU A 350 12.45 19.82 -11.28
CA GLU A 350 11.69 21.08 -11.10
C GLU A 350 11.06 21.55 -12.43
N PRO A 351 9.78 21.95 -12.47
CA PRO A 351 8.86 22.09 -11.33
C PRO A 351 8.30 20.73 -10.85
N PHE A 352 8.32 20.49 -9.54
CA PHE A 352 7.71 19.30 -8.94
C PHE A 352 6.20 19.19 -9.23
N GLU A 353 5.81 18.39 -10.22
CA GLU A 353 4.40 18.12 -10.56
C GLU A 353 3.83 17.01 -9.67
N THR A 354 2.90 17.39 -8.78
CA THR A 354 2.17 16.47 -7.91
C THR A 354 0.72 16.32 -8.37
N GLN A 355 0.28 15.06 -8.50
CA GLN A 355 -1.09 14.70 -8.84
C GLN A 355 -1.70 13.94 -7.65
N ASN A 356 -2.43 14.65 -6.81
CA ASN A 356 -3.20 14.05 -5.70
C ASN A 356 -4.50 13.45 -6.25
N PHE A 357 -4.89 12.26 -5.82
CA PHE A 357 -6.07 11.56 -6.34
C PHE A 357 -6.73 10.62 -5.33
N ILE A 358 -8.02 10.33 -5.53
CA ILE A 358 -8.79 9.29 -4.84
C ILE A 358 -9.09 8.14 -5.82
N VAL A 359 -8.93 6.89 -5.39
CA VAL A 359 -9.60 5.71 -5.98
C VAL A 359 -10.47 5.03 -4.92
N SER A 360 -11.50 4.30 -5.34
CA SER A 360 -12.47 3.72 -4.41
C SER A 360 -13.04 2.38 -4.87
N THR A 361 -13.55 1.59 -3.93
CA THR A 361 -14.29 0.35 -4.20
C THR A 361 -15.26 0.01 -3.06
N THR A 362 -16.32 -0.75 -3.36
CA THR A 362 -17.17 -1.39 -2.35
C THR A 362 -16.72 -2.80 -1.98
N ASP A 363 -15.79 -3.40 -2.74
CA ASP A 363 -15.20 -4.71 -2.41
C ASP A 363 -13.66 -4.67 -2.56
N ILE A 364 -12.98 -4.62 -1.41
CA ILE A 364 -11.52 -4.60 -1.32
C ILE A 364 -10.86 -5.90 -1.84
N TRP A 365 -11.63 -6.99 -1.98
CA TRP A 365 -11.16 -8.30 -2.45
C TRP A 365 -11.28 -8.49 -3.96
N ALA A 366 -12.20 -7.78 -4.62
CA ALA A 366 -12.46 -7.94 -6.05
C ALA A 366 -11.30 -7.45 -6.93
N GLY A 367 -10.55 -6.42 -6.48
CA GLY A 367 -9.59 -5.70 -7.31
C GLY A 367 -10.23 -4.63 -8.20
N ASP A 368 -11.56 -4.53 -8.21
CA ASP A 368 -12.33 -3.51 -8.92
C ASP A 368 -12.25 -2.15 -8.22
N TRP A 369 -11.15 -1.43 -8.46
CA TRP A 369 -10.96 -0.05 -8.03
C TRP A 369 -11.31 0.92 -9.16
N SER A 370 -12.01 2.00 -8.81
CA SER A 370 -12.35 3.09 -9.74
C SER A 370 -11.10 3.73 -10.37
N ASP A 371 -11.29 4.43 -11.47
CA ASP A 371 -10.24 5.30 -12.02
C ASP A 371 -10.00 6.52 -11.10
N PRO A 372 -8.85 7.21 -11.20
CA PRO A 372 -8.48 8.27 -10.27
C PRO A 372 -9.33 9.54 -10.39
N VAL A 373 -9.90 9.96 -9.25
CA VAL A 373 -10.56 11.25 -9.06
C VAL A 373 -9.51 12.25 -8.54
N TYR A 374 -9.01 13.11 -9.43
CA TYR A 374 -7.91 14.04 -9.12
C TYR A 374 -8.32 15.25 -8.26
N ILE A 375 -7.40 15.71 -7.43
CA ILE A 375 -7.55 16.80 -6.47
C ILE A 375 -6.46 17.86 -6.72
N PRO A 376 -6.81 19.14 -6.95
CA PRO A 376 -5.84 20.21 -7.18
C PRO A 376 -5.21 20.68 -5.85
N PHE A 377 -4.19 19.96 -5.36
CA PHE A 377 -3.45 20.28 -4.14
C PHE A 377 -1.94 20.34 -4.40
N HIS A 378 -1.27 21.41 -3.95
CA HIS A 378 0.18 21.60 -4.12
C HIS A 378 0.95 20.99 -2.94
N GLY A 379 1.11 19.67 -2.97
CA GLY A 379 1.65 18.93 -1.85
C GLY A 379 1.61 17.42 -2.01
N ILE A 380 2.02 16.74 -0.94
CA ILE A 380 2.03 15.27 -0.83
C ILE A 380 1.20 14.81 0.38
N ASP A 381 1.24 13.52 0.66
CA ASP A 381 0.63 12.85 1.82
C ASP A 381 -0.84 13.24 2.06
N PRO A 382 -1.71 13.07 1.05
CA PRO A 382 -3.11 13.37 1.19
C PRO A 382 -3.78 12.32 2.07
N SER A 383 -4.74 12.77 2.86
CA SER A 383 -5.54 11.96 3.76
C SER A 383 -6.99 12.48 3.76
N LEU A 384 -7.92 11.63 4.18
CA LEU A 384 -9.32 11.99 4.38
C LEU A 384 -9.72 11.77 5.84
N PHE A 385 -10.53 12.67 6.37
CA PHE A 385 -11.24 12.54 7.63
C PHE A 385 -12.76 12.68 7.39
N PHE A 386 -13.53 11.77 7.97
CA PHE A 386 -15.00 11.73 7.86
C PHE A 386 -15.56 12.02 9.26
N ASP A 387 -16.36 13.08 9.38
CA ASP A 387 -16.86 13.60 10.66
C ASP A 387 -18.29 13.10 10.97
N ASP A 388 -18.74 13.26 12.22
CA ASP A 388 -20.07 12.84 12.70
C ASP A 388 -21.22 13.65 12.07
N ASP A 389 -20.93 14.81 11.47
CA ASP A 389 -21.89 15.66 10.75
C ASP A 389 -21.95 15.37 9.24
N ASP A 390 -21.44 14.19 8.83
CA ASP A 390 -21.29 13.70 7.45
C ASP A 390 -20.34 14.52 6.56
N ARG A 391 -19.66 15.53 7.10
CA ARG A 391 -18.70 16.33 6.32
C ARG A 391 -17.37 15.59 6.19
N ILE A 392 -16.74 15.79 5.04
CA ILE A 392 -15.52 15.10 4.65
C ILE A 392 -14.45 16.15 4.44
N TYR A 393 -13.33 15.99 5.12
CA TYR A 393 -12.20 16.90 5.08
C TYR A 393 -11.03 16.20 4.39
N PHE A 394 -10.43 16.87 3.42
CA PHE A 394 -9.11 16.58 2.89
C PHE A 394 -8.08 17.27 3.77
N GLN A 395 -6.98 16.58 4.06
CA GLN A 395 -5.78 17.21 4.61
C GLN A 395 -4.51 16.68 3.93
N GLY A 396 -3.45 17.50 3.85
CA GLY A 396 -2.20 17.12 3.20
C GLY A 396 -1.00 18.00 3.56
N CYS A 397 0.18 17.50 3.21
CA CYS A 397 1.48 18.19 3.35
C CYS A 397 1.65 19.24 2.25
N TYR A 398 1.25 20.50 2.53
CA TYR A 398 1.35 21.59 1.55
C TYR A 398 2.79 22.10 1.47
N THR A 399 3.39 22.10 0.28
CA THR A 399 4.76 22.63 0.09
C THR A 399 4.75 24.15 0.06
N ILE A 400 5.45 24.81 0.99
CA ILE A 400 5.61 26.28 0.99
C ILE A 400 6.85 26.69 0.21
N ASP A 401 8.02 26.22 0.66
CA ASP A 401 9.32 26.48 0.04
C ASP A 401 10.36 25.54 0.69
N ARG A 402 10.86 24.56 -0.07
CA ARG A 402 11.83 23.57 0.39
C ARG A 402 13.21 24.16 0.76
N THR A 403 13.42 25.47 0.58
CA THR A 403 14.61 26.21 1.03
C THR A 403 14.42 26.97 2.36
N LYS A 404 13.22 26.94 2.93
CA LYS A 404 12.85 27.59 4.21
C LYS A 404 12.49 26.55 5.28
N GLN A 405 12.26 27.03 6.50
CA GLN A 405 11.63 26.27 7.57
C GLN A 405 10.52 27.11 8.24
N PRO A 406 9.29 26.59 8.43
CA PRO A 406 8.83 25.29 7.92
C PRO A 406 8.87 25.22 6.38
N SER A 407 9.31 24.07 5.86
CA SER A 407 9.38 23.74 4.44
C SER A 407 7.98 23.46 3.85
N CYS A 408 7.17 22.76 4.65
CA CYS A 408 5.79 22.37 4.41
C CYS A 408 4.94 22.60 5.66
N THR A 409 3.62 22.74 5.52
CA THR A 409 2.66 22.80 6.63
C THR A 409 1.40 21.99 6.33
N ILE A 410 0.63 21.63 7.36
CA ILE A 410 -0.61 20.88 7.17
C ILE A 410 -1.73 21.83 6.80
N LYS A 411 -2.28 21.62 5.60
CA LYS A 411 -3.48 22.32 5.12
C LYS A 411 -4.67 21.38 4.97
N GLN A 412 -5.86 21.96 5.10
CA GLN A 412 -7.14 21.27 5.07
C GLN A 412 -8.19 22.04 4.25
N PHE A 413 -9.09 21.31 3.61
CA PHE A 413 -10.36 21.82 3.08
C PHE A 413 -11.47 20.77 3.16
N GLU A 414 -12.72 21.20 3.18
CA GLU A 414 -13.88 20.31 2.97
C GLU A 414 -13.94 19.86 1.51
N ILE A 415 -14.22 18.58 1.24
CA ILE A 415 -14.10 17.96 -0.09
C ILE A 415 -15.30 17.08 -0.44
N ASP A 416 -15.69 17.08 -1.71
CA ASP A 416 -16.48 16.03 -2.34
C ASP A 416 -15.51 14.94 -2.86
N PRO A 417 -15.44 13.75 -2.25
CA PRO A 417 -14.49 12.70 -2.64
C PRO A 417 -14.88 11.98 -3.94
N ASP A 418 -16.13 12.12 -4.40
CA ASP A 418 -16.62 11.50 -5.64
C ASP A 418 -16.29 12.35 -6.87
N THR A 419 -16.10 13.67 -6.71
CA THR A 419 -15.68 14.57 -7.80
C THR A 419 -14.36 15.29 -7.55
N GLY A 420 -13.64 14.99 -6.46
CA GLY A 420 -12.37 15.63 -6.09
C GLY A 420 -12.49 17.12 -5.78
N LYS A 421 -13.73 17.61 -5.59
CA LYS A 421 -14.03 19.05 -5.59
C LYS A 421 -13.89 19.62 -4.19
N GLN A 422 -13.00 20.60 -4.07
CA GLN A 422 -12.91 21.48 -2.91
C GLN A 422 -14.23 22.25 -2.69
N LEU A 423 -14.80 22.13 -1.48
CA LEU A 423 -16.07 22.74 -1.05
C LEU A 423 -15.87 23.95 -0.14
N SER A 424 -14.72 24.06 0.55
CA SER A 424 -14.35 25.21 1.39
C SER A 424 -13.09 25.92 0.92
N GLU A 425 -12.79 27.07 1.54
CA GLU A 425 -11.44 27.65 1.54
C GLU A 425 -10.39 26.62 2.04
N GLU A 426 -9.18 26.64 1.44
CA GLU A 426 -8.01 25.89 1.91
C GLU A 426 -7.34 26.65 3.06
N ARG A 427 -7.09 25.98 4.18
CA ARG A 427 -6.54 26.61 5.40
C ARG A 427 -5.39 25.80 5.97
N GLU A 428 -4.33 26.50 6.38
CA GLU A 428 -3.32 25.94 7.27
C GLU A 428 -3.95 25.73 8.66
N ILE A 429 -3.85 24.50 9.18
CA ILE A 429 -4.40 24.12 10.49
C ILE A 429 -3.31 23.87 11.53
N TRP A 430 -2.12 23.42 11.10
CA TRP A 430 -0.95 23.27 11.97
C TRP A 430 0.36 23.31 11.17
N GLY A 431 1.38 23.95 11.74
CA GLY A 431 2.73 24.02 11.18
C GLY A 431 3.72 22.99 11.75
N GLY A 432 3.25 22.02 12.54
CA GLY A 432 4.08 21.02 13.20
C GLY A 432 4.64 21.46 14.57
N HIS A 433 5.24 20.50 15.28
CA HIS A 433 5.96 20.71 16.54
C HIS A 433 7.43 21.06 16.25
N ALA A 434 8.10 20.23 15.45
CA ALA A 434 9.46 20.45 14.99
C ALA A 434 9.55 21.51 13.87
N GLN A 435 8.47 21.73 13.13
CA GLN A 435 8.39 22.68 12.00
C GLN A 435 9.42 22.38 10.92
N TYR A 436 9.64 21.08 10.66
CA TYR A 436 10.61 20.56 9.71
C TYR A 436 10.03 19.36 8.99
N ASP A 437 9.80 19.51 7.67
CA ASP A 437 9.19 18.50 6.80
C ASP A 437 7.93 17.86 7.43
N THR A 438 7.01 18.72 7.89
CA THR A 438 5.77 18.33 8.56
C THR A 438 4.78 17.73 7.55
N GLU A 439 4.63 16.41 7.59
CA GLU A 439 3.95 15.58 6.58
C GLU A 439 3.06 14.48 7.21
N GLY A 440 2.55 13.50 6.45
CA GLY A 440 1.70 12.41 6.94
C GLY A 440 0.49 12.78 7.84
N PRO A 441 -0.39 13.75 7.49
CA PRO A 441 -1.43 14.26 8.39
C PRO A 441 -2.68 13.38 8.54
N HIS A 442 -2.91 12.82 9.72
CA HIS A 442 -4.11 12.03 10.03
C HIS A 442 -4.91 12.64 11.20
N ILE A 443 -6.24 12.77 11.02
CA ILE A 443 -7.15 13.34 12.02
C ILE A 443 -8.03 12.25 12.60
N TYR A 444 -8.17 12.25 13.94
CA TYR A 444 -9.02 11.33 14.70
C TYR A 444 -9.93 12.13 15.63
N LYS A 445 -11.21 11.82 15.66
CA LYS A 445 -12.17 12.45 16.58
C LYS A 445 -12.43 11.53 17.77
N ILE A 446 -12.09 11.97 18.97
CA ILE A 446 -12.21 11.17 20.20
C ILE A 446 -12.81 12.05 21.30
N GLY A 447 -14.06 11.75 21.68
CA GLY A 447 -14.84 12.59 22.57
C GLY A 447 -15.08 13.97 21.96
N LYS A 448 -14.60 15.03 22.63
CA LYS A 448 -14.69 16.43 22.14
C LYS A 448 -13.49 16.88 21.30
N TRP A 449 -12.46 16.05 21.13
CA TRP A 449 -11.18 16.44 20.56
C TRP A 449 -10.99 15.86 19.15
N TYR A 450 -10.59 16.72 18.21
CA TYR A 450 -9.94 16.33 16.96
C TYR A 450 -8.44 16.30 17.23
N TYR A 451 -7.82 15.12 17.24
CA TYR A 451 -6.37 14.95 17.31
C TYR A 451 -5.80 14.93 15.89
N LEU A 452 -4.76 15.72 15.63
CA LEU A 452 -4.00 15.73 14.37
C LEU A 452 -2.61 15.15 14.64
N LEU A 453 -2.37 13.98 14.06
CA LEU A 453 -1.06 13.31 14.01
C LEU A 453 -0.35 13.71 12.71
N VAL A 454 0.97 13.90 12.78
CA VAL A 454 1.85 14.18 11.64
C VAL A 454 3.16 13.40 11.77
N ALA A 455 3.86 13.23 10.65
CA ALA A 455 5.28 12.93 10.63
C ALA A 455 6.10 14.23 10.57
N GLU A 456 7.29 14.24 11.18
CA GLU A 456 8.25 15.34 11.06
C GLU A 456 9.70 14.84 10.99
N GLY A 457 10.64 15.74 10.72
CA GLY A 457 12.09 15.45 10.63
C GLY A 457 12.53 14.82 9.31
N GLY A 458 11.58 14.50 8.43
CA GLY A 458 11.78 13.72 7.22
C GLY A 458 12.01 12.23 7.50
N THR A 459 11.67 11.37 6.54
CA THR A 459 11.66 9.89 6.65
C THR A 459 13.04 9.19 6.81
N PHE A 460 14.05 9.85 7.38
CA PHE A 460 15.40 9.32 7.64
C PHE A 460 15.75 9.33 9.14
N GLU A 461 16.99 9.63 9.54
CA GLU A 461 17.48 9.41 10.91
C GLU A 461 16.78 10.28 11.97
N HIS A 462 16.22 11.42 11.57
CA HIS A 462 15.49 12.35 12.44
C HIS A 462 13.96 12.13 12.44
N HIS A 463 13.47 11.06 11.82
CA HIS A 463 12.04 10.81 11.63
C HIS A 463 11.30 10.65 12.96
N MET A 464 10.10 11.23 13.05
CA MET A 464 9.28 11.18 14.26
C MET A 464 7.77 11.26 13.96
N LEU A 465 6.95 10.86 14.93
CA LEU A 465 5.53 11.21 15.00
C LEU A 465 5.28 12.30 16.04
N CYS A 466 4.58 13.36 15.65
CA CYS A 466 4.11 14.43 16.53
C CYS A 466 2.59 14.50 16.50
N ILE A 467 1.97 14.88 17.61
CA ILE A 467 0.51 15.01 17.73
C ILE A 467 0.09 16.34 18.37
N SER A 468 -1.01 16.89 17.87
CA SER A 468 -1.70 18.07 18.41
C SER A 468 -3.21 17.79 18.49
N ARG A 469 -4.00 18.66 19.12
CA ARG A 469 -5.47 18.51 19.12
C ARG A 469 -6.25 19.81 19.21
N SER A 470 -7.53 19.80 18.87
CA SER A 470 -8.44 20.95 19.05
C SER A 470 -9.87 20.51 19.32
N GLU A 471 -10.70 21.39 19.89
CA GLU A 471 -12.16 21.17 19.99
C GLU A 471 -12.89 21.52 18.68
N ASN A 472 -12.15 21.95 17.66
CA ASN A 472 -12.62 22.34 16.34
C ASN A 472 -11.71 21.73 15.26
N VAL A 473 -12.27 21.08 14.24
CA VAL A 473 -11.51 20.48 13.13
C VAL A 473 -10.67 21.51 12.35
N TRP A 474 -10.99 22.81 12.45
CA TRP A 474 -10.21 23.91 11.87
C TRP A 474 -9.17 24.52 12.81
N GLY A 475 -8.97 23.95 14.00
CA GLY A 475 -8.07 24.48 15.02
C GLY A 475 -8.61 25.72 15.77
N PRO A 476 -7.73 26.46 16.47
CA PRO A 476 -6.29 26.22 16.57
C PRO A 476 -5.98 24.91 17.28
N TYR A 477 -4.95 24.21 16.82
CA TYR A 477 -4.48 22.98 17.43
C TYR A 477 -3.48 23.28 18.57
N GLU A 478 -3.74 22.76 19.77
CA GLU A 478 -2.76 22.75 20.87
C GLU A 478 -1.74 21.63 20.63
N ASP A 479 -0.46 22.00 20.66
CA ASP A 479 0.68 21.07 20.54
C ASP A 479 0.86 20.27 21.83
N PHE A 480 1.24 19.00 21.73
CA PHE A 480 1.48 18.16 22.91
C PHE A 480 2.88 18.44 23.48
N GLU A 481 2.96 18.90 24.73
CA GLU A 481 4.23 19.13 25.44
C GLU A 481 5.12 17.87 25.58
N GLY A 482 4.56 16.68 25.33
CA GLY A 482 5.28 15.40 25.31
C GLY A 482 5.69 14.91 23.90
N ASN A 483 5.59 15.75 22.87
CA ASN A 483 6.08 15.40 21.53
C ASN A 483 7.62 15.24 21.48
N PRO A 484 8.16 14.41 20.57
CA PRO A 484 7.43 13.48 19.69
C PRO A 484 6.92 12.24 20.44
N ILE A 485 5.77 11.70 20.02
CA ILE A 485 5.17 10.49 20.61
C ILE A 485 5.80 9.17 20.12
N LEU A 486 6.63 9.24 19.06
CA LEU A 486 7.49 8.18 18.56
C LEU A 486 8.69 8.80 17.82
N THR A 487 9.92 8.36 18.11
CA THR A 487 11.11 8.61 17.27
C THR A 487 12.26 7.69 17.67
N ALA A 488 13.07 7.23 16.73
CA ALA A 488 14.30 6.49 17.00
C ALA A 488 15.56 7.39 17.05
N ASP A 489 15.43 8.69 16.75
CA ASP A 489 16.58 9.60 16.73
C ASP A 489 17.31 9.66 18.08
N GLY A 490 18.64 9.69 18.02
CA GLY A 490 19.51 9.68 19.19
C GLY A 490 19.54 8.38 20.01
N THR A 491 18.83 7.32 19.59
CA THR A 491 18.80 6.01 20.27
C THR A 491 19.81 5.01 19.68
N ASP A 492 20.02 3.90 20.39
CA ASP A 492 20.74 2.69 19.93
C ASP A 492 19.79 1.55 19.52
N GLU A 493 18.54 1.87 19.16
CA GLU A 493 17.56 0.89 18.68
C GLU A 493 17.98 0.28 17.33
N TYR A 494 17.71 -1.02 17.14
CA TYR A 494 17.95 -1.72 15.86
C TYR A 494 16.93 -1.34 14.77
N ILE A 495 15.70 -1.00 15.18
CA ILE A 495 14.67 -0.46 14.31
C ILE A 495 14.77 1.07 14.37
N GLN A 496 15.09 1.69 13.24
CA GLN A 496 15.43 3.10 13.11
C GLN A 496 14.45 3.85 12.21
N ASN A 497 14.57 5.18 12.15
CA ASN A 497 13.76 6.06 11.30
C ASN A 497 12.23 5.90 11.54
N THR A 498 11.81 5.66 12.80
CA THR A 498 10.41 5.38 13.15
C THR A 498 9.55 6.65 13.05
N GLY A 499 8.55 6.61 12.16
CA GLY A 499 7.65 7.73 11.89
C GLY A 499 6.59 7.38 10.85
N HIS A 500 5.98 8.39 10.23
CA HIS A 500 4.94 8.29 9.18
C HIS A 500 4.02 7.07 9.36
N GLY A 501 3.01 7.24 10.20
CA GLY A 501 2.21 6.15 10.74
C GLY A 501 0.83 6.57 11.21
N GLU A 502 -0.02 5.58 11.42
CA GLU A 502 -1.45 5.73 11.67
C GLU A 502 -1.87 5.01 12.96
N LEU A 503 -2.67 5.69 13.77
CA LEU A 503 -3.24 5.20 15.02
C LEU A 503 -4.61 4.56 14.76
N PHE A 504 -4.84 3.36 15.28
CA PHE A 504 -6.13 2.68 15.13
C PHE A 504 -6.49 1.86 16.36
N GLN A 505 -7.78 1.56 16.50
CA GLN A 505 -8.32 0.74 17.59
C GLN A 505 -8.66 -0.66 17.08
N ASP A 506 -8.28 -1.71 17.82
CA ASP A 506 -8.65 -3.09 17.49
C ASP A 506 -10.07 -3.45 17.96
N GLY A 507 -10.57 -4.62 17.52
CA GLY A 507 -11.89 -5.13 17.91
C GLY A 507 -12.07 -5.47 19.40
N THR A 508 -11.04 -5.30 20.24
CA THR A 508 -11.10 -5.38 21.71
C THR A 508 -11.00 -4.02 22.39
N GLY A 509 -10.90 -2.92 21.63
CA GLY A 509 -10.80 -1.55 22.14
C GLY A 509 -9.38 -1.07 22.42
N LYS A 510 -8.33 -1.84 22.10
CA LYS A 510 -6.94 -1.43 22.33
C LYS A 510 -6.41 -0.57 21.20
N TRP A 511 -5.56 0.39 21.53
CA TRP A 511 -4.90 1.24 20.54
C TRP A 511 -3.57 0.67 20.07
N TRP A 512 -3.32 0.88 18.78
CA TRP A 512 -2.14 0.44 18.06
C TRP A 512 -1.70 1.54 17.09
N ALA A 513 -0.41 1.53 16.73
CA ALA A 513 0.12 2.28 15.61
C ALA A 513 0.68 1.32 14.56
N VAL A 514 0.38 1.55 13.28
CA VAL A 514 1.28 1.12 12.20
C VAL A 514 2.20 2.29 11.88
N ALA A 515 3.51 2.08 11.89
CA ALA A 515 4.49 3.10 11.52
C ALA A 515 5.49 2.53 10.50
N LEU A 516 6.04 3.37 9.63
CA LEU A 516 7.22 2.96 8.86
C LEU A 516 8.47 3.05 9.74
N ALA A 517 9.41 2.15 9.48
CA ALA A 517 10.75 2.19 10.04
C ALA A 517 11.72 1.41 9.12
N VAL A 518 12.96 1.22 9.54
CA VAL A 518 13.97 0.44 8.84
C VAL A 518 14.78 -0.43 9.81
N ARG A 519 15.24 -1.59 9.35
CA ARG A 519 16.30 -2.35 10.03
C ARG A 519 17.66 -1.84 9.56
N ASN A 520 18.51 -1.42 10.49
CA ASN A 520 19.82 -0.83 10.19
C ASN A 520 20.96 -1.84 10.46
N GLU A 521 21.53 -2.40 9.40
CA GLU A 521 22.57 -3.45 9.42
C GLU A 521 23.99 -2.89 9.59
N ASN A 522 24.14 -1.84 10.40
CA ASN A 522 25.40 -1.15 10.68
C ASN A 522 26.31 -1.92 11.67
N GLU A 523 26.48 -3.24 11.48
CA GLU A 523 27.34 -4.07 12.32
C GLU A 523 28.84 -3.90 11.99
N GLY A 524 29.49 -2.97 12.71
CA GLY A 524 30.91 -3.09 13.08
C GLY A 524 31.98 -2.61 12.09
N GLU A 525 31.66 -2.35 10.83
CA GLU A 525 32.64 -1.80 9.86
C GLU A 525 33.08 -0.37 10.23
N PRO A 526 34.37 0.01 10.10
CA PRO A 526 34.89 1.34 10.41
C PRO A 526 34.58 2.40 9.32
N LEU A 527 33.55 2.17 8.51
CA LEU A 527 32.93 3.22 7.70
C LEU A 527 32.27 4.23 8.66
N GLY A 528 32.35 5.52 8.31
CA GLY A 528 31.95 6.60 9.22
C GLY A 528 30.51 6.50 9.70
N LYS A 529 30.23 7.06 10.88
CA LYS A 529 28.91 7.10 11.57
C LYS A 529 27.74 7.59 10.71
N ASP A 530 28.05 8.20 9.59
CA ASP A 530 27.15 8.86 8.64
C ASP A 530 26.71 7.91 7.49
N THR A 531 27.21 6.66 7.48
CA THR A 531 26.80 5.61 6.53
C THR A 531 25.61 4.83 7.12
N PHE A 532 24.48 4.81 6.42
CA PHE A 532 23.24 4.18 6.89
C PHE A 532 22.89 3.00 5.98
N VAL A 533 22.85 1.78 6.52
CA VAL A 533 22.67 0.54 5.73
C VAL A 533 21.34 -0.12 6.10
N ALA A 534 20.29 0.22 5.35
CA ALA A 534 18.99 -0.44 5.41
C ALA A 534 18.74 -1.22 4.11
N PRO A 535 19.17 -2.50 4.00
CA PRO A 535 19.18 -3.23 2.73
C PRO A 535 17.80 -3.31 2.08
N LEU A 536 16.77 -3.51 2.88
CA LEU A 536 15.38 -3.72 2.47
C LEU A 536 14.61 -2.43 2.18
N GLY A 537 15.17 -1.25 2.49
CA GLY A 537 14.43 0.00 2.48
C GLY A 537 13.49 0.12 3.70
N ARG A 538 12.35 0.81 3.50
CA ARG A 538 11.35 1.08 4.55
C ARG A 538 10.35 -0.07 4.68
N GLU A 539 10.13 -0.51 5.91
CA GLU A 539 9.26 -1.63 6.30
C GLU A 539 8.17 -1.13 7.25
N SER A 540 7.00 -1.79 7.26
CA SER A 540 5.89 -1.44 8.16
C SER A 540 5.97 -2.23 9.47
N PHE A 541 5.91 -1.53 10.60
CA PHE A 541 5.94 -2.12 11.94
C PHE A 541 4.66 -1.80 12.72
N LEU A 542 4.28 -2.71 13.61
CA LEU A 542 3.19 -2.50 14.56
C LEU A 542 3.75 -2.15 15.94
N ALA A 543 3.17 -1.14 16.59
CA ALA A 543 3.48 -0.74 17.96
C ALA A 543 2.21 -0.67 18.82
N PRO A 544 2.22 -1.14 20.08
CA PRO A 544 1.16 -0.85 21.04
C PRO A 544 1.11 0.65 21.39
N VAL A 545 -0.08 1.16 21.67
CA VAL A 545 -0.31 2.55 22.09
C VAL A 545 -1.10 2.57 23.39
N ASP A 546 -0.62 3.33 24.37
CA ASP A 546 -1.42 3.70 25.55
C ASP A 546 -2.09 5.04 25.28
N TRP A 547 -3.41 5.12 25.42
CA TRP A 547 -4.19 6.33 25.18
C TRP A 547 -5.24 6.50 26.29
N PRO A 548 -4.91 7.21 27.39
CA PRO A 548 -5.86 7.51 28.46
C PRO A 548 -7.00 8.42 27.96
N GLU A 549 -8.21 8.19 28.48
CA GLU A 549 -9.42 8.94 28.11
C GLU A 549 -9.25 10.46 28.29
N GLY A 550 -9.47 11.24 27.22
CA GLY A 550 -9.28 12.69 27.20
C GLY A 550 -7.81 13.17 27.32
N GLY A 551 -6.85 12.25 27.40
CA GLY A 551 -5.41 12.51 27.47
C GLY A 551 -4.72 12.51 26.11
N TRP A 552 -3.48 12.04 26.07
CA TRP A 552 -2.62 12.01 24.88
C TRP A 552 -2.07 10.59 24.68
N PRO A 553 -1.90 10.12 23.42
CA PRO A 553 -1.33 8.81 23.15
C PRO A 553 0.18 8.78 23.43
N THR A 554 0.66 7.63 23.89
CA THR A 554 2.08 7.27 23.93
C THR A 554 2.29 6.02 23.09
N VAL A 555 3.15 6.09 22.07
CA VAL A 555 3.49 4.93 21.22
C VAL A 555 4.72 4.25 21.79
N LEU A 556 4.69 2.92 21.93
CA LEU A 556 5.90 2.17 22.32
C LEU A 556 6.82 1.97 21.11
N GLN A 557 8.14 1.93 21.31
CA GLN A 557 9.06 1.63 20.21
C GLN A 557 8.78 0.24 19.62
N PRO A 558 8.71 0.10 18.29
CA PRO A 558 8.71 -1.20 17.62
C PRO A 558 9.86 -2.10 18.07
N LYS A 559 9.60 -3.41 18.09
CA LYS A 559 10.59 -4.44 18.41
C LYS A 559 10.41 -5.63 17.47
N MET A 560 11.52 -6.29 17.11
CA MET A 560 11.49 -7.52 16.29
C MET A 560 10.75 -8.66 16.99
N GLU A 561 10.77 -8.68 18.32
CA GLU A 561 10.00 -9.60 19.16
C GLU A 561 9.10 -8.78 20.10
N PHE A 562 7.79 -9.00 20.05
CA PHE A 562 6.84 -8.46 21.02
C PHE A 562 5.71 -9.47 21.28
N THR A 563 5.14 -9.46 22.49
CA THR A 563 4.06 -10.38 22.87
C THR A 563 2.74 -9.62 23.02
N ALA A 564 1.94 -9.60 21.94
CA ALA A 564 0.54 -9.20 22.01
C ALA A 564 -0.32 -10.32 22.61
N SER A 565 -1.32 -9.98 23.44
CA SER A 565 -2.45 -10.90 23.69
C SER A 565 -3.15 -11.22 22.35
N PRO A 566 -3.63 -12.45 22.10
CA PRO A 566 -4.44 -12.72 20.92
C PRO A 566 -5.69 -11.84 20.86
N ILE A 567 -5.97 -11.29 19.69
CA ILE A 567 -7.23 -10.60 19.40
C ILE A 567 -8.25 -11.68 19.06
N HIS A 568 -8.92 -12.20 20.09
CA HIS A 568 -10.06 -13.09 19.93
C HIS A 568 -11.34 -12.27 19.82
N SER A 569 -12.16 -12.55 18.80
CA SER A 569 -13.50 -11.99 18.75
C SER A 569 -14.35 -12.63 19.86
N PRO A 570 -15.25 -11.91 20.54
CA PRO A 570 -16.14 -12.51 21.56
C PRO A 570 -16.97 -13.70 21.05
N SER A 571 -17.18 -13.82 19.73
CA SER A 571 -17.80 -14.96 19.06
C SER A 571 -16.99 -16.26 19.14
N ASP A 572 -15.66 -16.20 19.24
CA ASP A 572 -14.79 -17.36 19.03
C ASP A 572 -14.82 -18.37 20.18
N GLN A 573 -15.34 -17.97 21.35
CA GLN A 573 -15.47 -18.85 22.51
C GLN A 573 -16.66 -19.83 22.42
N ALA A 574 -17.48 -19.76 21.36
CA ALA A 574 -18.69 -20.58 21.21
C ALA A 574 -18.44 -21.99 20.62
N THR A 575 -17.28 -22.26 19.99
CA THR A 575 -17.05 -23.51 19.23
C THR A 575 -15.92 -24.37 19.80
N ASN A 576 -16.26 -25.23 20.77
CA ASN A 576 -15.42 -26.36 21.18
C ASN A 576 -15.34 -27.42 20.06
N GLY A 577 -14.43 -27.24 19.11
CA GLY A 577 -14.14 -28.25 18.09
C GLY A 577 -13.46 -27.74 16.83
N THR A 578 -12.13 -27.93 16.72
CA THR A 578 -11.39 -28.04 15.45
C THR A 578 -11.58 -26.92 14.40
N ASN A 579 -11.81 -25.67 14.83
CA ASN A 579 -11.65 -24.51 13.92
C ASN A 579 -10.17 -24.35 13.53
N LYS A 580 -9.76 -25.05 12.47
CA LYS A 580 -8.60 -24.64 11.67
C LYS A 580 -8.93 -23.28 11.07
N THR A 581 -8.36 -22.21 11.63
CA THR A 581 -8.32 -20.91 10.97
C THR A 581 -7.69 -21.11 9.59
N THR A 582 -8.49 -20.95 8.53
CA THR A 582 -7.96 -21.04 7.17
C THR A 582 -7.11 -19.81 6.91
N LYS A 583 -5.80 -19.92 7.16
CA LYS A 583 -4.83 -18.86 6.89
C LYS A 583 -5.07 -18.33 5.48
N LEU A 584 -5.33 -17.02 5.40
CA LEU A 584 -5.56 -16.32 4.15
C LEU A 584 -4.33 -16.51 3.25
N ARG A 585 -4.57 -16.54 1.95
CA ARG A 585 -3.53 -16.69 0.93
C ARG A 585 -3.63 -15.54 -0.03
N SER A 586 -2.49 -14.96 -0.35
CA SER A 586 -2.37 -13.95 -1.40
C SER A 586 -2.84 -14.55 -2.74
N PRO A 587 -3.58 -13.81 -3.58
CA PRO A 587 -3.90 -14.26 -4.94
C PRO A 587 -2.63 -14.55 -5.75
N PRO A 588 -2.71 -15.43 -6.78
CA PRO A 588 -1.58 -15.70 -7.64
C PRO A 588 -0.97 -14.44 -8.26
N ASN A 589 0.35 -14.42 -8.41
CA ASN A 589 1.12 -13.33 -9.03
C ASN A 589 0.92 -11.92 -8.41
N VAL A 590 0.17 -11.76 -7.31
CA VAL A 590 -0.16 -10.45 -6.73
C VAL A 590 1.07 -9.66 -6.26
N GLY A 591 2.15 -10.37 -5.90
CA GLY A 591 3.45 -9.80 -5.52
C GLY A 591 4.41 -9.50 -6.68
N ASN A 592 4.09 -9.87 -7.92
CA ASN A 592 4.93 -9.56 -9.10
C ASN A 592 4.92 -8.05 -9.39
N LEU A 593 6.04 -7.48 -9.82
CA LEU A 593 6.25 -6.03 -9.98
C LEU A 593 6.97 -5.72 -11.30
N HIS A 594 6.65 -4.56 -11.87
CA HIS A 594 7.17 -4.05 -13.14
C HIS A 594 7.78 -2.65 -12.96
N ILE A 595 8.74 -2.25 -13.81
CA ILE A 595 9.39 -0.92 -13.75
C ILE A 595 8.59 0.09 -14.59
N ARG A 596 7.75 0.92 -13.95
CA ARG A 596 6.87 1.93 -14.60
C ARG A 596 6.00 1.29 -15.72
N THR A 597 5.21 2.08 -16.46
CA THR A 597 4.76 1.90 -17.87
C THR A 597 4.65 0.53 -18.58
N PRO A 598 4.33 -0.64 -17.99
CA PRO A 598 4.71 -1.88 -18.64
C PRO A 598 3.75 -2.20 -19.76
N ASP A 599 4.31 -2.38 -20.95
CA ASP A 599 3.62 -2.98 -22.07
C ASP A 599 3.30 -4.45 -21.72
N LEU A 600 2.09 -4.68 -21.20
CA LEU A 600 1.64 -6.01 -20.77
C LEU A 600 1.65 -7.03 -21.92
N SER A 601 1.65 -6.57 -23.19
CA SER A 601 1.82 -7.46 -24.34
C SER A 601 3.17 -8.17 -24.35
N LYS A 602 4.18 -7.63 -23.65
CA LYS A 602 5.54 -8.21 -23.52
C LYS A 602 5.68 -9.27 -22.43
N TYR A 603 4.62 -9.63 -21.72
CA TYR A 603 4.65 -10.57 -20.60
C TYR A 603 3.64 -11.71 -20.77
N ARG A 604 4.03 -12.96 -20.51
CA ARG A 604 3.13 -14.09 -20.26
C ARG A 604 3.61 -14.84 -19.02
N VAL A 605 2.72 -15.11 -18.07
CA VAL A 605 3.04 -15.75 -16.78
C VAL A 605 1.94 -16.73 -16.42
N THR A 606 2.29 -17.87 -15.83
CA THR A 606 1.28 -18.87 -15.42
C THR A 606 0.51 -18.45 -14.16
N GLU A 607 -0.80 -18.69 -14.16
CA GLU A 607 -1.74 -18.32 -13.09
C GLU A 607 -1.59 -19.18 -11.81
N ASP A 608 -0.86 -20.28 -11.86
CA ASP A 608 -0.67 -21.23 -10.76
C ASP A 608 0.47 -20.85 -9.78
N ASN A 609 1.22 -19.79 -10.08
CA ASN A 609 2.49 -19.41 -9.45
C ASN A 609 3.67 -20.38 -9.70
N ALA A 610 3.63 -21.25 -10.72
CA ALA A 610 4.74 -22.17 -11.04
C ALA A 610 6.04 -21.45 -11.49
N GLY A 611 6.03 -20.12 -11.59
CA GLY A 611 7.22 -19.32 -11.93
C GLY A 611 7.61 -19.40 -13.40
N GLN A 612 6.75 -19.95 -14.26
CA GLN A 612 6.95 -19.97 -15.71
C GLN A 612 6.61 -18.59 -16.29
N ILE A 613 7.59 -17.97 -16.93
CA ILE A 613 7.51 -16.60 -17.47
C ILE A 613 8.06 -16.58 -18.89
N THR A 614 7.34 -15.97 -19.83
CA THR A 614 7.88 -15.53 -21.12
C THR A 614 7.94 -14.01 -21.15
N LEU A 615 9.10 -13.47 -21.53
CA LEU A 615 9.34 -12.03 -21.70
C LEU A 615 9.64 -11.72 -23.18
N LEU A 616 9.08 -10.63 -23.71
CA LEU A 616 9.46 -10.09 -25.02
C LEU A 616 10.42 -8.91 -24.85
N THR A 617 11.52 -8.87 -25.60
CA THR A 617 12.57 -7.84 -25.45
C THR A 617 12.06 -6.40 -25.58
N SER A 618 12.61 -5.52 -24.74
CA SER A 618 12.58 -4.06 -24.91
C SER A 618 13.93 -3.54 -25.43
N ARG A 619 13.94 -2.39 -26.13
CA ARG A 619 15.20 -1.64 -26.40
C ARG A 619 15.74 -0.96 -25.14
N THR A 620 14.86 -0.64 -24.21
CA THR A 620 15.17 -0.12 -22.87
C THR A 620 15.66 -1.24 -21.96
N ASN A 621 16.46 -0.89 -20.95
CA ASN A 621 17.10 -1.83 -20.03
C ASN A 621 16.98 -1.33 -18.58
N LEU A 622 17.61 -2.03 -17.62
CA LEU A 622 17.49 -1.70 -16.20
C LEU A 622 17.94 -0.26 -15.86
N SER A 623 18.90 0.31 -16.59
CA SER A 623 19.36 1.69 -16.38
C SER A 623 18.56 2.78 -17.11
N THR A 624 17.41 2.46 -17.72
CA THR A 624 16.57 3.48 -18.38
C THR A 624 15.86 4.39 -17.35
N PRO A 625 16.03 5.73 -17.42
CA PRO A 625 15.64 6.66 -16.36
C PRO A 625 14.15 6.98 -16.27
N THR A 626 13.41 6.77 -17.35
CA THR A 626 11.96 7.00 -17.51
C THR A 626 11.36 5.92 -18.44
N GLY A 627 10.04 5.84 -18.56
CA GLY A 627 9.36 4.78 -19.31
C GLY A 627 9.55 3.38 -18.72
N THR A 628 9.16 2.32 -19.44
CA THR A 628 9.35 0.94 -18.99
C THR A 628 10.55 0.23 -19.61
N SER A 629 10.92 -0.90 -19.01
CA SER A 629 11.83 -1.92 -19.56
C SER A 629 11.24 -3.29 -19.23
N THR A 630 11.42 -4.31 -20.08
CA THR A 630 10.84 -5.64 -19.83
C THR A 630 11.53 -6.33 -18.65
N PHE A 631 10.96 -6.13 -17.46
CA PHE A 631 11.37 -6.66 -16.16
C PHE A 631 10.14 -7.13 -15.40
N LEU A 632 10.22 -8.29 -14.75
CA LEU A 632 9.26 -8.77 -13.76
C LEU A 632 10.02 -9.24 -12.52
N GLY A 633 9.75 -8.62 -11.37
CA GLY A 633 10.37 -8.97 -10.10
C GLY A 633 9.41 -9.12 -8.93
N ARG A 634 9.97 -9.38 -7.75
CA ARG A 634 9.30 -9.45 -6.44
C ARG A 634 10.18 -8.76 -5.41
N ARG A 635 9.58 -8.18 -4.37
CA ARG A 635 10.32 -7.51 -3.29
C ARG A 635 11.15 -8.53 -2.50
N GLN A 636 12.41 -8.21 -2.18
CA GLN A 636 13.14 -8.95 -1.18
C GLN A 636 12.52 -8.68 0.20
N LEU A 637 11.91 -9.70 0.83
CA LEU A 637 11.22 -9.58 2.12
C LEU A 637 12.06 -10.05 3.33
N SER A 638 13.30 -10.46 3.11
CA SER A 638 14.20 -10.94 4.16
C SER A 638 15.65 -10.55 3.87
N LEU A 639 16.39 -10.19 4.92
CA LEU A 639 17.84 -9.94 4.87
C LEU A 639 18.60 -11.18 4.38
N THR A 640 18.23 -12.36 4.89
CA THR A 640 18.76 -13.66 4.43
C THR A 640 17.72 -14.36 3.57
N SER A 641 18.02 -14.53 2.28
CA SER A 641 17.10 -15.09 1.29
C SER A 641 17.87 -15.70 0.11
N THR A 642 17.17 -16.35 -0.81
CA THR A 642 17.76 -16.80 -2.08
C THR A 642 16.74 -16.71 -3.20
N ALA A 643 17.04 -15.91 -4.21
CA ALA A 643 16.30 -15.87 -5.46
C ALA A 643 16.98 -16.74 -6.52
N THR A 644 16.20 -17.37 -7.38
CA THR A 644 16.69 -18.16 -8.52
C THR A 644 15.84 -17.95 -9.77
N ALA A 645 16.48 -18.03 -10.93
CA ALA A 645 15.81 -18.09 -12.23
C ALA A 645 16.51 -19.12 -13.11
N SER A 646 15.76 -19.77 -13.98
CA SER A 646 16.28 -20.67 -15.03
C SER A 646 15.78 -20.17 -16.38
N LEU A 647 16.66 -19.99 -17.35
CA LEU A 647 16.41 -19.48 -18.71
C LEU A 647 16.65 -20.60 -19.72
N ASP A 648 15.68 -20.85 -20.59
CA ASP A 648 15.85 -21.75 -21.74
C ASP A 648 16.68 -21.04 -22.83
N ILE A 649 17.73 -21.71 -23.32
CA ILE A 649 18.64 -21.17 -24.35
C ILE A 649 18.69 -22.05 -25.60
N THR A 650 17.69 -22.92 -25.80
CA THR A 650 17.60 -23.77 -27.01
C THR A 650 17.18 -23.02 -28.27
N GLY A 651 16.62 -21.81 -28.13
CA GLY A 651 16.36 -20.91 -29.25
C GLY A 651 17.55 -20.01 -29.57
N LEU A 652 17.85 -19.82 -30.86
CA LEU A 652 18.81 -18.82 -31.33
C LEU A 652 18.15 -17.43 -31.33
N ALA A 653 18.78 -16.47 -30.65
CA ALA A 653 18.28 -15.10 -30.51
C ALA A 653 19.46 -14.11 -30.55
N THR A 654 19.74 -13.54 -31.72
CA THR A 654 20.86 -12.60 -31.90
C THR A 654 20.55 -11.22 -31.32
N GLY A 655 21.54 -10.56 -30.73
CA GLY A 655 21.39 -9.22 -30.13
C GLY A 655 20.50 -9.20 -28.89
N VAL A 656 20.33 -10.34 -28.20
CA VAL A 656 19.47 -10.49 -27.01
C VAL A 656 20.29 -10.71 -25.74
N GLN A 657 19.88 -10.01 -24.67
CA GLN A 657 20.42 -10.17 -23.32
C GLN A 657 19.27 -10.40 -22.32
N ALA A 658 19.38 -11.43 -21.50
CA ALA A 658 18.36 -11.80 -20.52
C ALA A 658 18.97 -12.40 -19.25
N GLY A 659 18.28 -12.32 -18.13
CA GLY A 659 18.75 -12.93 -16.89
C GLY A 659 17.99 -12.51 -15.64
N LEU A 660 18.71 -12.45 -14.51
CA LEU A 660 18.18 -12.19 -13.17
C LEU A 660 18.91 -10.99 -12.55
N ALA A 661 18.17 -10.05 -11.98
CA ALA A 661 18.72 -8.85 -11.36
C ALA A 661 18.27 -8.66 -9.91
N LEU A 662 19.18 -8.09 -9.10
CA LEU A 662 18.88 -7.33 -7.89
C LEU A 662 18.65 -5.87 -8.33
N TYR A 663 17.40 -5.41 -8.29
CA TYR A 663 17.01 -4.08 -8.75
C TYR A 663 16.51 -3.23 -7.58
N LYS A 664 17.14 -2.08 -7.31
CA LYS A 664 16.56 -1.02 -6.46
C LYS A 664 16.00 0.08 -7.35
N ASP A 665 16.84 0.60 -8.25
CA ASP A 665 16.44 1.56 -9.28
C ASP A 665 17.42 1.60 -10.46
N HIS A 666 17.18 2.48 -11.44
CA HIS A 666 17.97 2.58 -12.67
C HIS A 666 19.41 3.10 -12.48
N LEU A 667 19.70 3.73 -11.34
CA LEU A 667 21.03 4.18 -10.90
C LEU A 667 21.71 3.14 -9.99
N ARG A 668 20.96 2.14 -9.49
CA ARG A 668 21.39 1.18 -8.46
C ARG A 668 20.76 -0.21 -8.68
N HIS A 669 21.47 -1.05 -9.43
CA HIS A 669 21.09 -2.44 -9.67
C HIS A 669 22.30 -3.33 -9.95
N VAL A 670 22.12 -4.65 -9.85
CA VAL A 670 23.11 -5.65 -10.23
C VAL A 670 22.44 -6.75 -11.03
N SER A 671 22.95 -7.02 -12.24
CA SER A 671 22.39 -8.00 -13.17
C SER A 671 23.36 -9.16 -13.41
N LEU A 672 22.87 -10.39 -13.23
CA LEU A 672 23.40 -11.57 -13.89
C LEU A 672 22.77 -11.66 -15.28
N THR A 673 23.58 -11.49 -16.32
CA THR A 673 23.11 -11.39 -17.71
C THR A 673 23.73 -12.49 -18.54
N TYR A 674 22.90 -13.32 -19.18
CA TYR A 674 23.31 -14.16 -20.30
C TYR A 674 23.23 -13.37 -21.61
N ASP A 675 24.32 -13.44 -22.38
CA ASP A 675 24.50 -12.80 -23.68
C ASP A 675 24.45 -13.89 -24.75
N PHE A 676 23.39 -13.91 -25.57
CA PHE A 676 23.15 -15.00 -26.51
C PHE A 676 24.22 -15.06 -27.62
N ASP A 677 24.73 -13.92 -28.09
CA ASP A 677 25.76 -13.84 -29.13
C ASP A 677 27.13 -14.34 -28.65
N LYS A 678 27.49 -14.04 -27.39
CA LYS A 678 28.76 -14.44 -26.78
C LYS A 678 28.70 -15.81 -26.10
N ARG A 679 27.50 -16.34 -25.86
CA ARG A 679 27.23 -17.51 -25.00
C ARG A 679 27.91 -17.41 -23.62
N THR A 680 27.92 -16.23 -23.01
CA THR A 680 28.50 -16.01 -21.67
C THR A 680 27.47 -15.47 -20.67
N VAL A 681 27.59 -15.89 -19.41
CA VAL A 681 26.98 -15.19 -18.28
C VAL A 681 28.03 -14.28 -17.65
N SER A 682 27.66 -13.01 -17.47
CA SER A 682 28.46 -12.02 -16.76
C SER A 682 27.65 -11.36 -15.64
N CYS A 683 28.33 -10.76 -14.66
CA CYS A 683 27.70 -9.93 -13.64
C CYS A 683 28.15 -8.48 -13.81
N ARG A 684 27.20 -7.54 -13.75
CA ARG A 684 27.45 -6.09 -13.76
C ARG A 684 26.66 -5.43 -12.65
N ALA A 685 27.34 -4.63 -11.83
CA ALA A 685 26.74 -3.69 -10.91
C ALA A 685 26.77 -2.27 -11.49
N VAL A 686 25.69 -1.53 -11.28
CA VAL A 686 25.55 -0.09 -11.50
C VAL A 686 25.27 0.52 -10.12
N SER A 687 26.09 1.48 -9.69
CA SER A 687 25.92 2.12 -8.37
C SER A 687 26.51 3.53 -8.33
N PHE A 688 26.38 4.20 -7.19
CA PHE A 688 26.96 5.52 -6.98
C PHE A 688 28.50 5.54 -6.92
N ASN A 689 29.15 4.37 -6.80
CA ASN A 689 30.60 4.18 -6.93
C ASN A 689 31.06 4.06 -8.40
N GLY A 690 30.12 3.93 -9.34
CA GLY A 690 30.37 3.72 -10.77
C GLY A 690 30.11 2.28 -11.22
N ASP A 691 30.14 2.07 -12.53
CA ASP A 691 29.85 0.78 -13.15
C ASP A 691 30.98 -0.24 -12.95
N LYS A 692 30.61 -1.42 -12.44
CA LYS A 692 31.52 -2.50 -12.04
C LYS A 692 31.10 -3.80 -12.75
N ILE A 693 31.84 -4.19 -13.79
CA ILE A 693 31.74 -5.53 -14.39
C ILE A 693 32.65 -6.46 -13.59
N PHE A 694 32.12 -7.61 -13.16
CA PHE A 694 32.91 -8.58 -12.40
C PHE A 694 33.83 -9.40 -13.33
N PRO A 695 35.04 -9.78 -12.87
CA PRO A 695 36.02 -10.47 -13.70
C PRO A 695 35.68 -11.96 -13.91
N SER A 696 34.93 -12.57 -12.99
CA SER A 696 34.40 -13.93 -13.17
C SER A 696 33.26 -13.91 -14.19
N GLN A 697 33.28 -14.88 -15.10
CA GLN A 697 32.24 -15.10 -16.11
C GLN A 697 32.07 -16.62 -16.31
N LEU A 698 30.90 -17.03 -16.77
CA LEU A 698 30.63 -18.42 -17.16
C LEU A 698 30.45 -18.49 -18.67
N SER A 699 31.37 -19.16 -19.36
CA SER A 699 31.16 -19.58 -20.76
C SER A 699 30.21 -20.77 -20.81
N VAL A 700 29.27 -20.76 -21.76
CA VAL A 700 28.22 -21.77 -21.87
C VAL A 700 28.48 -22.68 -23.08
N GLU A 701 28.73 -23.96 -22.80
CA GLU A 701 29.04 -25.00 -23.79
C GLU A 701 27.93 -25.13 -24.85
N ASP A 702 28.29 -25.53 -26.08
CA ASP A 702 27.36 -25.55 -27.22
C ASP A 702 26.19 -26.52 -27.06
N ASP A 703 26.35 -27.60 -26.27
CA ASP A 703 25.28 -28.57 -26.02
C ASP A 703 24.35 -28.16 -24.87
N ALA A 704 24.64 -27.09 -24.12
CA ALA A 704 23.84 -26.65 -22.99
C ALA A 704 22.49 -26.05 -23.44
N GLU A 705 21.41 -26.49 -22.78
CA GLU A 705 20.02 -26.13 -23.12
C GLU A 705 19.41 -25.10 -22.17
N GLN A 706 20.02 -24.90 -21.00
CA GLN A 706 19.48 -24.06 -19.93
C GLN A 706 20.60 -23.35 -19.15
N VAL A 707 20.37 -22.07 -18.86
CA VAL A 707 21.21 -21.24 -17.99
C VAL A 707 20.47 -20.98 -16.68
N GLY A 708 21.20 -20.97 -15.58
CA GLY A 708 20.68 -20.77 -14.23
C GLY A 708 21.34 -19.57 -13.58
N PHE A 709 20.52 -18.80 -12.85
CA PHE A 709 20.94 -17.64 -12.09
C PHE A 709 20.47 -17.79 -10.64
N ARG A 710 21.31 -17.39 -9.69
CA ARG A 710 21.01 -17.41 -8.26
C ARG A 710 21.59 -16.17 -7.60
N ILE A 711 20.80 -15.53 -6.74
CA ILE A 711 21.25 -14.45 -5.86
C ILE A 711 20.99 -14.91 -4.43
N ILE A 712 22.03 -14.97 -3.61
CA ILE A 712 21.92 -15.21 -2.16
C ILE A 712 22.09 -13.88 -1.46
N SER A 713 21.14 -13.49 -0.61
CA SER A 713 21.27 -12.31 0.24
C SER A 713 21.69 -12.66 1.66
N PHE A 714 22.45 -11.75 2.24
CA PHE A 714 22.81 -11.67 3.65
C PHE A 714 22.55 -10.23 4.11
N PRO A 715 22.47 -9.94 5.42
CA PRO A 715 22.19 -8.58 5.90
C PRO A 715 23.20 -7.54 5.38
N THR A 716 24.48 -7.91 5.27
CA THR A 716 25.55 -7.01 4.83
C THR A 716 25.91 -7.11 3.35
N LYS A 717 25.40 -8.07 2.56
CA LYS A 717 25.81 -8.27 1.15
C LYS A 717 24.93 -9.21 0.31
N TRP A 718 25.09 -9.13 -1.01
CA TRP A 718 24.53 -10.09 -1.98
C TRP A 718 25.64 -10.83 -2.75
N ILE A 719 25.44 -12.11 -3.03
CA ILE A 719 26.36 -12.96 -3.80
C ILE A 719 25.61 -13.56 -5.00
N PHE A 720 26.25 -13.51 -6.17
CA PHE A 720 25.67 -13.77 -7.49
C PHE A 720 26.32 -15.00 -8.12
N PHE A 721 25.52 -16.02 -8.42
CA PHE A 721 25.97 -17.28 -8.99
C PHE A 721 25.28 -17.58 -10.31
N ALA A 722 25.99 -18.28 -11.20
CA ALA A 722 25.42 -18.84 -12.42
C ALA A 722 25.84 -20.29 -12.62
N LYS A 723 25.08 -21.00 -13.46
CA LYS A 723 25.42 -22.33 -13.99
C LYS A 723 24.79 -22.51 -15.37
N ALA A 724 25.26 -23.49 -16.13
CA ALA A 724 24.61 -23.91 -17.37
C ALA A 724 24.70 -25.43 -17.52
N ALA A 725 23.66 -26.04 -18.07
CA ALA A 725 23.62 -27.47 -18.31
C ALA A 725 22.54 -27.82 -19.35
N ARG A 726 22.50 -29.10 -19.72
CA ARG A 726 21.35 -29.72 -20.39
C ARG A 726 20.24 -30.06 -19.41
N LYS A 727 19.01 -30.18 -19.91
CA LYS A 727 17.81 -30.53 -19.15
C LYS A 727 17.91 -31.94 -18.54
N ASP A 728 18.59 -32.88 -19.20
CA ASP A 728 18.86 -34.23 -18.67
C ASP A 728 19.81 -34.26 -17.46
N LYS A 729 20.58 -33.19 -17.23
CA LYS A 729 21.55 -33.04 -16.14
C LYS A 729 21.17 -31.95 -15.12
N TRP A 730 19.96 -31.37 -15.24
CA TRP A 730 19.62 -30.18 -14.45
C TRP A 730 19.31 -30.50 -12.98
N ASN A 731 20.29 -30.24 -12.10
CA ASN A 731 20.08 -30.17 -10.66
C ASN A 731 20.13 -28.70 -10.20
N ILE A 732 19.15 -28.24 -9.40
CA ILE A 732 19.08 -26.86 -8.91
C ILE A 732 20.02 -26.59 -7.73
N ASP A 733 20.48 -27.62 -7.01
CA ASP A 733 21.24 -27.49 -5.76
C ASP A 733 22.76 -27.55 -5.92
N HIS A 734 23.26 -27.88 -7.12
CA HIS A 734 24.67 -28.14 -7.39
C HIS A 734 25.21 -27.32 -8.58
N ASP A 735 26.54 -27.39 -8.75
CA ASP A 735 27.27 -26.88 -9.92
C ASP A 735 27.17 -25.37 -10.18
N TRP A 736 26.99 -24.59 -9.11
CA TRP A 736 26.96 -23.13 -9.12
C TRP A 736 28.36 -22.50 -9.06
N VAL A 737 28.65 -21.59 -9.99
CA VAL A 737 29.87 -20.78 -10.04
C VAL A 737 29.58 -19.37 -9.53
N GLU A 738 30.39 -18.84 -8.59
CA GLU A 738 30.29 -17.44 -8.18
C GLU A 738 30.80 -16.51 -9.29
N ILE A 739 29.93 -15.61 -9.75
CA ILE A 739 30.20 -14.63 -10.81
C ILE A 739 30.52 -13.25 -10.19
N GLY A 740 30.06 -12.98 -8.97
CA GLY A 740 30.45 -11.79 -8.22
C GLY A 740 29.72 -11.65 -6.89
N SER A 741 30.08 -10.61 -6.14
CA SER A 741 29.51 -10.26 -4.85
C SER A 741 29.57 -8.74 -4.61
N ILE A 742 28.58 -8.19 -3.91
CA ILE A 742 28.50 -6.75 -3.61
C ILE A 742 28.08 -6.52 -2.15
N GLU A 743 28.78 -5.63 -1.46
CA GLU A 743 28.44 -5.24 -0.10
C GLU A 743 27.23 -4.29 -0.09
N ALA A 744 26.35 -4.42 0.89
CA ALA A 744 25.04 -3.76 0.88
C ALA A 744 25.14 -2.23 0.87
N TRP A 745 26.17 -1.68 1.52
CA TRP A 745 26.44 -0.24 1.53
C TRP A 745 26.80 0.33 0.15
N GLU A 746 27.26 -0.47 -0.82
CA GLU A 746 27.49 0.00 -2.19
C GLU A 746 26.18 0.34 -2.93
N LEU A 747 25.05 -0.20 -2.46
CA LEU A 747 23.73 -0.03 -3.07
C LEU A 747 22.74 0.73 -2.17
N CYS A 748 22.91 0.75 -0.85
CA CYS A 748 22.06 1.50 0.07
C CYS A 748 22.29 3.02 -0.02
N ALA A 749 21.24 3.79 0.23
CA ALA A 749 21.28 5.25 0.37
C ALA A 749 20.13 5.72 1.26
N ARG A 750 20.03 7.03 1.52
CA ARG A 750 18.78 7.62 2.02
C ARG A 750 17.74 7.55 0.88
N GLU A 751 16.82 6.61 0.95
CA GLU A 751 15.94 6.22 -0.17
C GLU A 751 14.51 5.87 0.27
N MET A 752 13.58 5.90 -0.68
CA MET A 752 12.15 5.69 -0.40
C MET A 752 11.65 4.25 -0.66
N THR A 753 12.51 3.42 -1.27
CA THR A 753 12.18 2.11 -1.89
C THR A 753 13.01 0.96 -1.32
N GLY A 754 12.58 -0.28 -1.60
CA GLY A 754 13.33 -1.51 -1.29
C GLY A 754 13.77 -2.28 -2.54
N PRO A 755 14.75 -3.20 -2.43
CA PRO A 755 15.21 -4.04 -3.53
C PRO A 755 14.16 -5.07 -3.98
N MET A 756 14.23 -5.41 -5.25
CA MET A 756 13.51 -6.50 -5.89
C MET A 756 14.49 -7.50 -6.51
N PHE A 757 14.15 -8.78 -6.46
CA PHE A 757 14.74 -9.78 -7.36
C PHE A 757 13.82 -9.93 -8.57
N GLY A 758 14.35 -9.93 -9.80
CA GLY A 758 13.49 -10.05 -10.98
C GLY A 758 14.20 -10.46 -12.26
N VAL A 759 13.44 -11.15 -13.12
CA VAL A 759 13.87 -11.54 -14.46
C VAL A 759 13.67 -10.40 -15.45
N PHE A 760 14.57 -10.30 -16.43
CA PHE A 760 14.53 -9.24 -17.45
C PHE A 760 14.97 -9.75 -18.82
N ALA A 761 14.57 -9.02 -19.87
CA ALA A 761 14.95 -9.29 -21.26
C ALA A 761 15.03 -7.98 -22.07
N HIS A 762 16.16 -7.70 -22.70
CA HIS A 762 16.31 -6.56 -23.60
C HIS A 762 17.14 -6.91 -24.84
N SER A 763 17.00 -6.11 -25.89
CA SER A 763 17.84 -6.20 -27.08
C SER A 763 18.98 -5.16 -27.04
N SER A 764 20.03 -5.41 -27.83
CA SER A 764 21.10 -4.45 -28.14
C SER A 764 21.02 -3.89 -29.56
N GLU A 765 20.13 -4.42 -30.40
CA GLU A 765 20.00 -4.08 -31.83
C GLU A 765 18.56 -3.68 -32.19
N ASP A 766 18.43 -2.81 -33.19
CA ASP A 766 17.15 -2.19 -33.58
C ASP A 766 16.14 -3.15 -34.24
N GLU A 767 16.60 -4.29 -34.74
CA GLU A 767 15.77 -5.35 -35.34
C GLU A 767 15.34 -6.44 -34.33
N ALA A 768 16.00 -6.53 -33.17
CA ALA A 768 15.80 -7.59 -32.18
C ALA A 768 14.76 -7.25 -31.08
N GLU A 769 13.85 -6.30 -31.34
CA GLU A 769 12.73 -5.99 -30.44
C GLU A 769 11.62 -7.07 -30.52
N ALA A 770 10.96 -7.32 -29.39
CA ALA A 770 9.91 -8.32 -29.21
C ALA A 770 10.33 -9.78 -29.44
N VAL A 771 11.63 -10.10 -29.38
CA VAL A 771 12.12 -11.48 -29.33
C VAL A 771 11.72 -12.10 -27.99
N ALA A 772 11.16 -13.31 -28.03
CA ALA A 772 10.70 -14.03 -26.85
C ALA A 772 11.84 -14.81 -26.17
N VAL A 773 11.98 -14.65 -24.84
CA VAL A 773 12.81 -15.51 -23.99
C VAL A 773 11.95 -16.18 -22.91
N TYR A 774 12.25 -17.44 -22.61
CA TYR A 774 11.45 -18.27 -21.71
C TYR A 774 12.22 -18.65 -20.44
N PHE A 775 11.65 -18.30 -19.30
CA PHE A 775 12.08 -18.71 -17.98
C PHE A 775 11.15 -19.80 -17.44
N PRO A 776 11.46 -21.10 -17.57
CA PRO A 776 10.65 -22.19 -17.03
C PRO A 776 10.55 -22.24 -15.49
N ASN A 777 11.35 -21.44 -14.77
CA ASN A 777 11.25 -21.30 -13.31
C ASN A 777 11.84 -19.96 -12.85
N PHE A 778 11.06 -19.19 -12.09
CA PHE A 778 11.48 -18.01 -11.35
C PHE A 778 10.93 -18.06 -9.91
N VAL A 779 11.85 -18.03 -8.95
CA VAL A 779 11.58 -17.85 -7.53
C VAL A 779 12.34 -16.60 -7.08
N GLY A 780 11.64 -15.48 -6.98
CA GLY A 780 12.11 -14.24 -6.32
C GLY A 780 11.30 -13.93 -5.07
#